data_AF-A0A267GDB6-F1
#
_entry.id   AF-A0A267GDB6-F1
#
_cell.length_a   1.000
_cell.length_b   1.000
_cell.length_c   1.000
_cell.angle_alpha   90.00
_cell.angle_beta   90.00
_cell.angle_gamma   90.00
#
_symmetry.space_group_name_H-M   'P 1'
#
loop_
_entity.id
_entity.type
_entity.pdbx_description
1 polymer ?
#
loop_
_entity_poly.entity_id
_entity_poly.type
_entity_poly.pdbx_seq_one_letter_code
_entity_poly.pdbx_strand_id
1 'polypeptide(L)'
;MLPPKLEKWRERRKQKNDIKQRNKEKSQKKRQEAMEKRRKELLKENEEARNERQEQRKAERQQRIEDGEIEEGDEEEEEEEEEEEEANDIEAILAEEFEEEEEMEDEDEEPEEDAIDRLKNDINDVYDGDLNSLDAVKDVLEEMLIPRFVVESGKKPHIVRHYITKSLRYLIENRRSIFERVYPVSEKTAARLLTTGYKHLSSFGRWCPVALYDGDCVLPLADEAHPTFPAVYQSFVYFMSSAARRDSFAADPRRYLDSSAKHPRVVVPIRVAVLGPPKSGKTALASRFAKDLGLVRLSAGDALRRVLQEQRKTSLAKEINRHLLAGGVAPEELVVRAVETVLMDTRTSVRGYVFDGFPCSMRQVKLLTQHGIVPHKVFLLNVDHQELMIRGTNDRLRTDKPYVMHDSAQVLAVKLACYRKESDPVANWYREQHRSLCQLDGTQSKWLLWETALAEAKKQTAHIQQYVYRVRRDTAASIADMCITDREFLARLGEYRQYCPVRLQAHGELVDCSETPGLNYAAEFRGRYYKCAGPNELAKFLDGAAKFVPPLATRLLPTDDLLPKKVLQSAVRSKFPMQLHLQGYCPVTFLSGKQRYEALVPGNKDLLVEYTDRLYCFSDEGARDCFMRKPELYWDLQLPAKLPPLKNPTDVTKLPIPGYLEQTLADALRNAMTAAANFKPKYPFLSQDRSAAIYIGLHLRAYNPSSPAYTKQKYRRKLEEFEAQCRIIQQLGDSMTLKYKEPSKRPPKLDVNLEAFQKLKRQIDEPALWTS
;
A
#
# COMPACT_ATOMS: atom_id res chain seq x y z
N MET A 1 32.45 -51.71 16.41
CA MET A 1 33.33 -51.45 17.56
C MET A 1 34.09 -52.70 17.98
N LEU A 2 33.43 -53.85 18.16
CA LEU A 2 34.03 -55.09 18.67
C LEU A 2 35.07 -55.78 17.74
N PRO A 3 34.84 -55.96 16.42
CA PRO A 3 35.77 -56.71 15.56
C PRO A 3 37.21 -56.17 15.52
N PRO A 4 37.47 -54.85 15.36
CA PRO A 4 38.85 -54.33 15.30
C PRO A 4 39.56 -54.29 16.66
N LYS A 5 38.83 -54.28 17.79
CA LYS A 5 39.43 -54.38 19.13
C LYS A 5 39.85 -55.82 19.44
N LEU A 6 39.08 -56.81 18.98
CA LEU A 6 39.37 -58.22 19.16
C LEU A 6 40.59 -58.66 18.33
N GLU A 7 40.73 -58.19 17.09
CA GLU A 7 41.92 -58.45 16.25
C GLU A 7 43.20 -57.95 16.92
N LYS A 8 43.19 -56.73 17.48
CA LYS A 8 44.34 -56.19 18.23
C LYS A 8 44.69 -57.01 19.47
N TRP A 9 43.71 -57.59 20.15
CA TRP A 9 43.96 -58.47 21.30
C TRP A 9 44.60 -59.79 20.84
N ARG A 10 44.09 -60.42 19.78
CA ARG A 10 44.66 -61.64 19.20
C ARG A 10 46.12 -61.46 18.75
N GLU A 11 46.45 -60.34 18.12
CA GLU A 11 47.83 -60.03 17.73
C GLU A 11 48.79 -59.92 18.92
N ARG A 12 48.35 -59.26 20.00
CA ARG A 12 49.14 -59.12 21.23
C ARG A 12 49.37 -60.45 21.92
N ARG A 13 48.38 -61.34 21.95
CA ARG A 13 48.50 -62.68 22.50
C ARG A 13 49.53 -63.50 21.72
N LYS A 14 49.43 -63.52 20.40
CA LYS A 14 50.39 -64.24 19.54
C LYS A 14 51.84 -63.78 19.78
N GLN A 15 52.06 -62.47 19.88
CA GLN A 15 53.40 -61.92 20.16
C GLN A 15 53.96 -62.35 21.52
N LYS A 16 53.13 -62.45 22.56
CA LYS A 16 53.56 -62.92 23.88
C LYS A 16 53.98 -64.40 23.83
N ASN A 17 53.20 -65.24 23.17
CA ASN A 17 53.44 -66.69 23.13
C ASN A 17 54.72 -67.01 22.32
N ASP A 18 54.95 -66.30 21.21
CA ASP A 18 56.18 -66.41 20.41
C ASP A 18 57.44 -66.04 21.23
N ILE A 19 57.34 -65.08 22.15
CA ILE A 19 58.45 -64.68 23.04
C ILE A 19 58.69 -65.76 24.11
N LYS A 20 57.63 -66.30 24.71
CA LYS A 20 57.73 -67.34 25.75
C LYS A 20 58.39 -68.61 25.20
N GLN A 21 58.00 -69.06 24.01
CA GLN A 21 58.56 -70.25 23.37
C GLN A 21 60.06 -70.11 23.06
N ARG A 22 60.48 -68.96 22.52
CA ARG A 22 61.91 -68.67 22.25
C ARG A 22 62.77 -68.67 23.52
N ASN A 23 62.22 -68.25 24.65
CA ASN A 23 62.95 -68.26 25.93
C ASN A 23 63.10 -69.68 26.47
N LYS A 24 62.06 -70.53 26.33
CA LYS A 24 62.09 -71.94 26.74
C LYS A 24 63.16 -72.74 25.97
N GLU A 25 63.20 -72.60 24.65
CA GLU A 25 64.20 -73.25 23.79
C GLU A 25 65.64 -72.85 24.15
N LYS A 26 65.88 -71.57 24.46
CA LYS A 26 67.20 -71.09 24.90
C LYS A 26 67.64 -71.67 26.24
N SER A 27 66.69 -71.84 27.17
CA SER A 27 66.99 -72.41 28.49
C SER A 27 67.38 -73.89 28.39
N GLN A 28 66.59 -74.67 27.64
CA GLN A 28 66.85 -76.10 27.44
C GLN A 28 68.20 -76.36 26.78
N LYS A 29 68.58 -75.56 25.78
CA LYS A 29 69.88 -75.71 25.11
C LYS A 29 71.07 -75.47 26.06
N LYS A 30 71.00 -74.45 26.92
CA LYS A 30 72.04 -74.20 27.92
C LYS A 30 72.18 -75.33 28.93
N ARG A 31 71.06 -75.98 29.30
CA ARG A 31 71.06 -77.11 30.24
C ARG A 31 71.78 -78.33 29.66
N GLN A 32 71.50 -78.67 28.41
CA GLN A 32 72.16 -79.80 27.74
C GLN A 32 73.67 -79.62 27.62
N GLU A 33 74.12 -78.41 27.26
CA GLU A 33 75.56 -78.09 27.19
C GLU A 33 76.25 -78.20 28.55
N ALA A 34 75.55 -77.88 29.66
CA ALA A 34 76.08 -78.00 31.01
C ALA A 34 76.20 -79.47 31.48
N MET A 35 75.19 -80.30 31.19
CA MET A 35 75.21 -81.73 31.53
C MET A 35 76.37 -82.48 30.86
N GLU A 36 76.61 -82.25 29.57
CA GLU A 36 77.70 -82.92 28.85
C GLU A 36 79.08 -82.56 29.41
N LYS A 37 79.25 -81.34 29.90
CA LYS A 37 80.51 -80.91 30.51
C LYS A 37 80.75 -81.63 31.83
N ARG A 38 79.72 -81.72 32.67
CA ARG A 38 79.80 -82.36 34.00
C ARG A 38 80.04 -83.86 33.91
N ARG A 39 79.44 -84.55 32.93
CA ARG A 39 79.66 -85.98 32.67
C ARG A 39 81.14 -86.32 32.43
N LYS A 40 81.86 -85.45 31.72
CA LYS A 40 83.30 -85.65 31.43
C LYS A 40 84.18 -85.43 32.65
N GLU A 41 83.76 -84.57 33.59
CA GLU A 41 84.51 -84.33 34.84
C GLU A 41 84.39 -85.55 35.76
N LEU A 42 83.17 -86.08 35.96
CA LEU A 42 82.92 -87.23 36.84
C LEU A 42 83.63 -88.52 36.38
N LEU A 43 83.64 -88.80 35.08
CA LEU A 43 84.38 -89.94 34.52
C LEU A 43 85.88 -89.90 34.84
N LYS A 44 86.45 -88.70 34.98
CA LYS A 44 87.87 -88.51 35.24
C LYS A 44 88.20 -88.69 36.72
N GLU A 45 87.31 -88.24 37.62
CA GLU A 45 87.47 -88.38 39.07
C GLU A 45 87.43 -89.87 39.51
N ASN A 46 86.54 -90.69 38.94
CA ASN A 46 86.49 -92.12 39.25
C ASN A 46 87.75 -92.88 38.80
N GLU A 47 88.28 -92.56 37.62
CA GLU A 47 89.48 -93.21 37.08
C GLU A 47 90.72 -92.93 37.95
N GLU A 48 90.80 -91.74 38.56
CA GLU A 48 91.86 -91.38 39.52
C GLU A 48 91.69 -92.15 40.86
N ALA A 49 90.46 -92.23 41.39
CA ALA A 49 90.18 -92.91 42.67
C ALA A 49 90.44 -94.42 42.63
N ARG A 50 90.18 -95.07 41.50
CA ARG A 50 90.41 -96.53 41.32
C ARG A 50 91.89 -96.89 41.39
N ASN A 51 92.75 -96.07 40.77
CA ASN A 51 94.20 -96.28 40.79
C ASN A 51 94.78 -96.16 42.21
N GLU A 52 94.28 -95.23 43.03
CA GLU A 52 94.73 -95.06 44.43
C GLU A 52 94.38 -96.26 45.31
N ARG A 53 93.19 -96.85 45.16
CA ARG A 53 92.76 -98.02 45.94
C ARG A 53 93.59 -99.27 45.66
N GLN A 54 93.96 -99.50 44.40
CA GLN A 54 94.82 -100.64 44.03
C GLN A 54 96.24 -100.52 44.60
N GLU A 55 96.80 -99.32 44.67
CA GLU A 55 98.10 -99.10 45.31
C GLU A 55 98.06 -99.34 46.82
N GLN A 56 96.99 -98.92 47.50
CA GLN A 56 96.82 -99.13 48.94
C GLN A 56 96.70 -100.62 49.31
N ARG A 57 95.88 -101.40 48.57
CA ARG A 57 95.72 -102.84 48.82
C ARG A 57 97.04 -103.62 48.66
N LYS A 58 97.92 -103.20 47.72
CA LYS A 58 99.25 -103.82 47.53
C LYS A 58 100.23 -103.49 48.66
N ALA A 59 100.21 -102.26 49.17
CA ALA A 59 101.12 -101.84 50.24
C ALA A 59 100.80 -102.54 51.58
N GLU A 60 99.52 -102.66 51.93
CA GLU A 60 99.08 -103.24 53.20
C GLU A 60 99.41 -104.74 53.32
N ARG A 61 99.37 -105.46 52.20
CA ARG A 61 99.67 -106.90 52.16
C ARG A 61 101.16 -107.20 52.38
N GLN A 62 102.05 -106.35 51.86
CA GLN A 62 103.51 -106.54 52.02
C GLN A 62 103.93 -106.38 53.49
N GLN A 63 103.29 -105.46 54.21
CA GLN A 63 103.63 -105.14 55.60
C GLN A 63 103.20 -106.24 56.57
N ARG A 64 102.03 -106.86 56.35
CA ARG A 64 101.52 -107.94 57.20
C ARG A 64 102.32 -109.26 57.11
N ILE A 65 103.10 -109.45 56.04
CA ILE A 65 103.96 -110.64 55.89
C ILE A 65 105.26 -110.49 56.70
N GLU A 66 105.83 -109.28 56.80
CA GLU A 66 107.08 -109.06 57.56
C GLU A 66 106.89 -109.15 59.08
N ASP A 67 105.69 -108.83 59.59
CA ASP A 67 105.37 -108.83 61.03
C ASP A 67 104.98 -110.22 61.59
N GLY A 68 104.97 -111.26 60.74
CA GLY A 68 104.81 -112.65 61.17
C GLY A 68 103.39 -113.09 61.57
N GLU A 69 102.36 -112.33 61.18
CA GLU A 69 100.97 -112.60 61.55
C GLU A 69 100.21 -113.54 60.60
N ILE A 70 100.73 -113.83 59.39
CA ILE A 70 100.00 -114.63 58.37
C ILE A 70 100.99 -115.46 57.51
N GLU A 71 100.74 -116.76 57.35
CA GLU A 71 101.41 -117.61 56.34
C GLU A 71 100.64 -117.58 55.01
N GLU A 72 101.39 -117.66 53.91
CA GLU A 72 100.93 -117.45 52.53
C GLU A 72 99.89 -118.47 52.07
N GLY A 73 98.71 -117.95 51.69
CA GLY A 73 97.77 -118.64 50.82
C GLY A 73 96.32 -118.40 51.20
N ASP A 74 95.72 -117.33 50.64
CA ASP A 74 94.40 -117.37 50.00
C ASP A 74 94.09 -116.01 49.34
N GLU A 75 94.31 -116.03 48.03
CA GLU A 75 93.35 -115.84 46.92
C GLU A 75 92.39 -114.63 46.80
N GLU A 76 92.50 -114.05 45.60
CA GLU A 76 91.47 -113.83 44.57
C GLU A 76 90.33 -112.80 44.69
N GLU A 77 90.04 -112.25 43.50
CA GLU A 77 88.72 -111.86 42.97
C GLU A 77 87.90 -110.80 43.73
N GLU A 78 88.21 -109.53 43.47
CA GLU A 78 87.29 -108.38 43.60
C GLU A 78 87.71 -107.27 42.60
N GLU A 79 87.49 -107.41 41.29
CA GLU A 79 87.78 -106.29 40.34
C GLU A 79 86.78 -106.10 39.18
N GLU A 80 85.76 -106.96 38.99
CA GLU A 80 84.76 -106.80 37.89
C GLU A 80 83.40 -106.23 38.33
N GLU A 81 82.98 -106.36 39.60
CA GLU A 81 81.70 -105.77 40.07
C GLU A 81 81.78 -104.24 40.31
N GLU A 82 82.99 -103.67 40.51
CA GLU A 82 83.15 -102.23 40.76
C GLU A 82 82.91 -101.35 39.51
N GLU A 83 83.14 -101.87 38.28
CA GLU A 83 83.02 -101.04 37.06
C GLU A 83 81.57 -100.74 36.63
N GLU A 84 80.62 -101.65 36.86
CA GLU A 84 79.21 -101.44 36.51
C GLU A 84 78.47 -100.56 37.52
N GLU A 85 78.85 -100.60 38.81
CA GLU A 85 78.29 -99.69 39.82
C GLU A 85 78.73 -98.25 39.55
N GLU A 86 80.00 -98.02 39.21
CA GLU A 86 80.54 -96.68 38.92
C GLU A 86 79.86 -95.97 37.73
N ALA A 87 79.51 -96.71 36.66
CA ALA A 87 78.85 -96.12 35.49
C ALA A 87 77.39 -95.71 35.78
N ASN A 88 76.67 -96.52 36.58
CA ASN A 88 75.32 -96.22 37.01
C ASN A 88 75.29 -95.04 37.99
N ASP A 89 76.29 -94.92 38.87
CA ASP A 89 76.41 -93.79 39.80
C ASP A 89 76.61 -92.45 39.06
N ILE A 90 77.39 -92.42 37.97
CA ILE A 90 77.58 -91.17 37.19
C ILE A 90 76.26 -90.70 36.54
N GLU A 91 75.45 -91.61 36.02
CA GLU A 91 74.18 -91.25 35.38
C GLU A 91 73.12 -90.84 36.43
N ALA A 92 73.13 -91.47 37.61
CA ALA A 92 72.32 -91.04 38.75
C ALA A 92 72.71 -89.64 39.25
N ILE A 93 74.01 -89.35 39.40
CA ILE A 93 74.51 -88.03 39.83
C ILE A 93 74.14 -86.94 38.82
N LEU A 94 74.20 -87.21 37.51
CA LEU A 94 73.79 -86.23 36.49
C LEU A 94 72.28 -85.99 36.47
N ALA A 95 71.48 -87.03 36.73
CA ALA A 95 70.03 -86.89 36.84
C ALA A 95 69.62 -86.09 38.09
N GLU A 96 70.35 -86.25 39.20
CA GLU A 96 70.11 -85.54 40.47
C GLU A 96 70.65 -84.09 40.43
N GLU A 97 71.83 -83.83 39.87
CA GLU A 97 72.39 -82.46 39.75
C GLU A 97 71.63 -81.58 38.74
N PHE A 98 70.97 -82.17 37.74
CA PHE A 98 70.25 -81.45 36.68
C PHE A 98 68.77 -81.83 36.60
N GLU A 99 68.11 -82.00 37.74
CA GLU A 99 66.66 -82.16 37.83
C GLU A 99 65.91 -81.09 37.01
N GLU A 100 64.78 -81.49 36.41
CA GLU A 100 63.89 -80.55 35.75
C GLU A 100 63.29 -79.59 36.78
N GLU A 101 63.74 -78.32 36.78
CA GLU A 101 62.99 -77.26 37.43
C GLU A 101 61.56 -77.29 36.87
N GLU A 102 60.60 -77.57 37.75
CA GLU A 102 59.17 -77.56 37.42
C GLU A 102 58.84 -76.26 36.69
N GLU A 103 58.14 -76.39 35.55
CA GLU A 103 57.74 -75.26 34.73
C GLU A 103 56.99 -74.25 35.61
N MET A 104 57.64 -73.10 35.90
CA MET A 104 57.03 -71.96 36.58
C MET A 104 55.62 -71.75 36.04
N GLU A 105 54.64 -71.87 36.95
CA GLU A 105 53.20 -71.80 36.72
C GLU A 105 52.85 -70.89 35.53
N ASP A 106 52.13 -71.45 34.55
CA ASP A 106 51.50 -70.66 33.50
C ASP A 106 50.64 -69.57 34.17
N GLU A 107 51.10 -68.31 34.15
CA GLU A 107 50.21 -67.17 34.39
C GLU A 107 48.99 -67.35 33.46
N ASP A 108 47.82 -67.61 34.05
CA ASP A 108 46.57 -67.90 33.36
C ASP A 108 46.35 -66.92 32.19
N GLU A 109 46.58 -67.37 30.96
CA GLU A 109 46.31 -66.56 29.78
C GLU A 109 44.79 -66.38 29.63
N GLU A 110 44.31 -65.13 29.68
CA GLU A 110 42.90 -64.76 29.44
C GLU A 110 42.34 -65.51 28.21
N PRO A 111 41.32 -66.37 28.37
CA PRO A 111 40.71 -67.07 27.24
C PRO A 111 39.97 -66.06 26.35
N GLU A 112 39.78 -66.43 25.08
CA GLU A 112 39.21 -65.50 24.10
C GLU A 112 37.76 -65.12 24.41
N GLU A 113 36.99 -66.02 25.02
CA GLU A 113 35.61 -65.75 25.44
C GLU A 113 35.55 -64.65 26.51
N ASP A 114 36.43 -64.71 27.51
CA ASP A 114 36.51 -63.70 28.57
C ASP A 114 36.96 -62.34 28.03
N ALA A 115 37.91 -62.34 27.08
CA ALA A 115 38.34 -61.11 26.42
C ALA A 115 37.21 -60.48 25.57
N ILE A 116 36.39 -61.29 24.91
CA ILE A 116 35.21 -60.81 24.17
C ILE A 116 34.21 -60.19 25.14
N ASP A 117 33.93 -60.83 26.26
CA ASP A 117 32.93 -60.34 27.22
C ASP A 117 33.41 -59.09 27.96
N ARG A 118 34.69 -59.00 28.30
CA ARG A 118 35.29 -57.75 28.81
C ARG A 118 35.17 -56.63 27.78
N LEU A 119 35.48 -56.89 26.51
CA LEU A 119 35.36 -55.88 25.45
C LEU A 119 33.91 -55.47 25.16
N LYS A 120 32.94 -56.39 25.28
CA LYS A 120 31.51 -56.05 25.20
C LYS A 120 31.08 -55.19 26.38
N ASN A 121 31.51 -55.52 27.60
CA ASN A 121 31.21 -54.73 28.79
C ASN A 121 31.81 -53.33 28.68
N ASP A 122 33.08 -53.19 28.25
CA ASP A 122 33.71 -51.89 27.98
C ASP A 122 32.90 -51.06 26.96
N ILE A 123 32.31 -51.70 25.94
CA ILE A 123 31.49 -51.02 24.92
C ILE A 123 30.13 -50.62 25.50
N ASN A 124 29.51 -51.48 26.30
CA ASN A 124 28.24 -51.19 26.96
C ASN A 124 28.39 -50.07 27.98
N ASP A 125 29.46 -50.06 28.77
CA ASP A 125 29.73 -49.00 29.75
C ASP A 125 29.86 -47.63 29.07
N VAL A 126 30.54 -47.58 27.92
CA VAL A 126 30.64 -46.35 27.11
C VAL A 126 29.27 -45.96 26.54
N TYR A 127 28.50 -46.93 26.04
CA TYR A 127 27.17 -46.69 25.50
C TYR A 127 26.19 -46.17 26.56
N ASP A 128 26.21 -46.75 27.76
CA ASP A 128 25.39 -46.34 28.88
C ASP A 128 25.83 -44.96 29.41
N GLY A 129 27.14 -44.68 29.43
CA GLY A 129 27.67 -43.35 29.73
C GLY A 129 27.19 -42.26 28.76
N ASP A 130 27.18 -42.57 27.46
CA ASP A 130 26.66 -41.67 26.42
C ASP A 130 25.15 -41.47 26.53
N LEU A 131 24.39 -42.53 26.83
CA LEU A 131 22.94 -42.44 27.07
C LEU A 131 22.61 -41.57 28.28
N ASN A 132 23.30 -41.76 29.39
CA ASN A 132 23.12 -40.95 30.59
C ASN A 132 23.44 -39.47 30.33
N SER A 133 24.49 -39.19 29.56
CA SER A 133 24.86 -37.83 29.16
C SER A 133 23.78 -37.21 28.26
N LEU A 134 23.21 -37.98 27.34
CA LEU A 134 22.10 -37.55 26.48
C LEU A 134 20.82 -37.29 27.28
N ASP A 135 20.51 -38.12 28.28
CA ASP A 135 19.33 -37.94 29.13
C ASP A 135 19.44 -36.70 30.00
N ALA A 136 20.62 -36.41 30.57
CA ALA A 136 20.87 -35.16 31.28
C ALA A 136 20.62 -33.92 30.38
N VAL A 137 21.03 -33.98 29.11
CA VAL A 137 20.73 -32.90 28.15
C VAL A 137 19.23 -32.82 27.84
N LYS A 138 18.53 -33.95 27.71
CA LYS A 138 17.08 -33.98 27.46
C LYS A 138 16.31 -33.32 28.62
N ASP A 139 16.68 -33.61 29.86
CA ASP A 139 16.02 -33.06 31.04
C ASP A 139 16.14 -31.53 31.08
N VAL A 140 17.33 -30.99 30.81
CA VAL A 140 17.55 -29.53 30.71
C VAL A 140 16.71 -28.90 29.59
N LEU A 141 16.59 -29.56 28.44
CA LEU A 141 15.76 -29.06 27.33
C LEU A 141 14.26 -29.10 27.67
N GLU A 142 13.82 -30.07 28.47
CA GLU A 142 12.45 -30.18 28.97
C GLU A 142 12.13 -29.09 30.01
N GLU A 143 13.06 -28.80 30.93
CA GLU A 143 12.96 -27.65 31.84
C GLU A 143 12.83 -26.32 31.08
N MET A 144 13.52 -26.17 29.94
CA MET A 144 13.41 -25.00 29.07
C MET A 144 12.16 -25.00 28.17
N LEU A 145 11.24 -25.97 28.32
CA LEU A 145 10.01 -26.10 27.53
C LEU A 145 10.28 -26.18 26.01
N ILE A 146 11.39 -26.81 25.62
CA ILE A 146 11.75 -27.02 24.21
C ILE A 146 11.09 -28.32 23.71
N PRO A 147 10.27 -28.27 22.64
CA PRO A 147 9.56 -29.44 22.14
C PRO A 147 10.50 -30.49 21.55
N ARG A 148 10.35 -31.75 22.01
CA ARG A 148 11.13 -32.92 21.56
C ARG A 148 10.39 -33.69 20.47
N PHE A 149 11.09 -34.08 19.40
CA PHE A 149 10.59 -35.00 18.38
C PHE A 149 11.51 -36.20 18.28
N VAL A 150 10.97 -37.39 18.52
CA VAL A 150 11.71 -38.64 18.31
C VAL A 150 11.51 -39.09 16.87
N VAL A 151 12.60 -39.36 16.16
CA VAL A 151 12.56 -39.79 14.76
C VAL A 151 13.32 -41.10 14.64
N GLU A 152 12.63 -42.16 14.20
CA GLU A 152 13.25 -43.47 13.96
C GLU A 152 14.20 -43.40 12.75
N SER A 153 15.48 -43.66 12.99
CA SER A 153 16.54 -43.65 11.97
C SER A 153 16.54 -44.89 11.05
N GLY A 154 15.78 -45.93 11.38
CA GLY A 154 15.72 -47.18 10.61
C GLY A 154 14.95 -47.11 9.29
N LYS A 155 14.33 -45.97 8.97
CA LYS A 155 13.53 -45.78 7.73
C LYS A 155 14.37 -45.13 6.62
N LYS A 156 13.93 -45.29 5.37
CA LYS A 156 14.60 -44.68 4.21
C LYS A 156 14.74 -43.15 4.40
N PRO A 157 15.87 -42.51 4.01
CA PRO A 157 16.14 -41.10 4.29
C PRO A 157 15.04 -40.11 3.86
N HIS A 158 14.36 -40.36 2.74
CA HIS A 158 13.26 -39.49 2.27
C HIS A 158 12.02 -39.53 3.17
N ILE A 159 11.74 -40.69 3.81
CA ILE A 159 10.60 -40.87 4.74
C ILE A 159 10.89 -40.12 6.04
N VAL A 160 12.11 -40.26 6.55
CA VAL A 160 12.62 -39.52 7.72
C VAL A 160 12.53 -38.02 7.46
N ARG A 161 12.97 -37.55 6.28
CA ARG A 161 12.86 -36.14 5.87
C ARG A 161 11.41 -35.65 5.80
N HIS A 162 10.50 -36.46 5.24
CA HIS A 162 9.08 -36.12 5.20
C HIS A 162 8.49 -35.99 6.62
N TYR A 163 8.82 -36.91 7.52
CA TYR A 163 8.36 -36.89 8.91
C TYR A 163 8.89 -35.66 9.65
N ILE A 164 10.19 -35.36 9.53
CA ILE A 164 10.80 -34.14 10.09
C ILE A 164 10.09 -32.89 9.54
N THR A 165 9.88 -32.82 8.22
CA THR A 165 9.22 -31.67 7.58
C THR A 165 7.78 -31.52 8.05
N LYS A 166 7.03 -32.62 8.19
CA LYS A 166 5.65 -32.64 8.70
C LYS A 166 5.57 -32.19 10.16
N SER A 167 6.48 -32.68 11.00
CA SER A 167 6.57 -32.34 12.42
C SER A 167 7.03 -30.90 12.66
N LEU A 168 7.87 -30.35 11.79
CA LEU A 168 8.30 -28.95 11.87
C LEU A 168 7.38 -27.98 11.11
N ARG A 169 6.44 -28.49 10.32
CA ARG A 169 5.56 -27.69 9.44
C ARG A 169 4.84 -26.56 10.19
N TYR A 170 4.26 -26.87 11.34
CA TYR A 170 3.53 -25.89 12.16
C TYR A 170 4.44 -24.85 12.83
N LEU A 171 5.74 -25.17 12.98
CA LEU A 171 6.75 -24.24 13.50
C LEU A 171 7.32 -23.32 12.41
N ILE A 172 7.27 -23.75 11.13
CA ILE A 172 7.93 -23.08 10.00
C ILE A 172 6.96 -22.26 9.14
N GLU A 173 5.80 -22.80 8.74
CA GLU A 173 4.99 -22.23 7.66
C GLU A 173 4.29 -20.89 7.99
N ASN A 174 4.18 -20.52 9.27
CA ASN A 174 3.49 -19.30 9.72
C ASN A 174 4.37 -18.31 10.49
N ARG A 175 5.70 -18.49 10.55
CA ARG A 175 6.59 -17.60 11.31
C ARG A 175 7.61 -16.90 10.41
N ARG A 176 7.60 -15.56 10.41
CA ARG A 176 8.75 -14.75 9.96
C ARG A 176 9.92 -14.77 10.97
N SER A 177 9.69 -15.18 12.22
CA SER A 177 10.71 -15.33 13.27
C SER A 177 10.34 -16.45 14.25
N ILE A 178 11.26 -17.39 14.51
CA ILE A 178 11.03 -18.59 15.32
C ILE A 178 10.94 -18.27 16.83
N PHE A 179 11.55 -17.16 17.28
CA PHE A 179 11.70 -16.78 18.68
C PHE A 179 10.66 -15.77 19.20
N GLU A 180 9.74 -15.32 18.34
CA GLU A 180 8.74 -14.33 18.70
C GLU A 180 7.46 -15.02 19.19
N ARG A 181 7.16 -14.87 20.49
CA ARG A 181 5.91 -15.38 21.11
C ARG A 181 5.06 -14.23 21.61
N VAL A 182 3.75 -14.35 21.38
CA VAL A 182 2.72 -13.49 21.97
C VAL A 182 2.05 -14.24 23.10
N TYR A 183 1.98 -13.62 24.27
CA TYR A 183 1.35 -14.20 25.45
C TYR A 183 -0.03 -13.57 25.68
N PRO A 184 -1.14 -14.31 25.50
CA PRO A 184 -2.45 -13.81 25.87
C PRO A 184 -2.52 -13.64 27.39
N VAL A 185 -2.99 -12.49 27.86
CA VAL A 185 -3.11 -12.17 29.29
C VAL A 185 -4.54 -11.75 29.61
N SER A 186 -4.95 -11.93 30.87
CA SER A 186 -6.23 -11.38 31.34
C SER A 186 -6.12 -9.86 31.54
N GLU A 187 -7.25 -9.16 31.53
CA GLU A 187 -7.28 -7.71 31.75
C GLU A 187 -6.73 -7.30 33.12
N LYS A 188 -7.02 -8.08 34.17
CA LYS A 188 -6.45 -7.87 35.51
C LYS A 188 -4.93 -8.01 35.51
N THR A 189 -4.40 -9.05 34.84
CA THR A 189 -2.96 -9.26 34.72
C THR A 189 -2.30 -8.15 33.91
N ALA A 190 -2.90 -7.74 32.79
CA ALA A 190 -2.41 -6.63 31.97
C ALA A 190 -2.38 -5.31 32.75
N ALA A 191 -3.44 -4.99 33.49
CA ALA A 191 -3.49 -3.80 34.35
C ALA A 191 -2.41 -3.84 35.43
N ARG A 192 -2.18 -5.00 36.06
CA ARG A 192 -1.10 -5.18 37.03
C ARG A 192 0.28 -4.96 36.40
N LEU A 193 0.55 -5.57 35.24
CA LEU A 193 1.82 -5.43 34.51
C LEU A 193 2.13 -3.97 34.12
N LEU A 194 1.09 -3.20 33.75
CA LEU A 194 1.21 -1.79 33.43
C LEU A 194 1.41 -0.93 34.68
N THR A 195 0.67 -1.22 35.76
CA THR A 195 0.75 -0.46 37.03
C THR A 195 2.07 -0.69 37.74
N THR A 196 2.61 -1.91 37.69
CA THR A 196 3.94 -2.23 38.25
C THR A 196 5.09 -1.78 37.35
N GLY A 197 4.81 -1.35 36.12
CA GLY A 197 5.83 -0.94 35.15
C GLY A 197 6.67 -2.08 34.55
N TYR A 198 6.33 -3.35 34.84
CA TYR A 198 7.07 -4.51 34.32
C TYR A 198 6.93 -4.66 32.79
N LYS A 199 5.82 -4.19 32.23
CA LYS A 199 5.62 -4.03 30.78
C LYS A 199 5.08 -2.64 30.49
N HIS A 200 5.34 -2.15 29.28
CA HIS A 200 4.91 -0.83 28.85
C HIS A 200 3.63 -0.88 28.03
N LEU A 201 2.88 0.22 28.02
CA LEU A 201 1.76 0.37 27.09
C LEU A 201 2.31 0.50 25.67
N SER A 202 1.75 -0.25 24.72
CA SER A 202 2.18 -0.15 23.31
C SER A 202 2.00 1.27 22.76
N SER A 203 2.71 1.60 21.68
CA SER A 203 2.45 2.82 20.89
C SER A 203 1.03 2.88 20.34
N PHE A 204 0.35 1.73 20.29
CA PHE A 204 -1.07 1.61 19.96
C PHE A 204 -2.02 2.02 21.08
N GLY A 205 -1.53 2.19 22.31
CA GLY A 205 -2.37 2.51 23.45
C GLY A 205 -3.43 1.43 23.64
N ARG A 206 -4.70 1.84 23.66
CA ARG A 206 -5.87 0.94 23.71
C ARG A 206 -6.47 0.62 22.33
N TRP A 207 -5.81 1.05 21.25
CA TRP A 207 -6.24 0.67 19.90
C TRP A 207 -5.88 -0.78 19.61
N CYS A 208 -6.77 -1.47 18.91
CA CYS A 208 -6.53 -2.81 18.41
C CYS A 208 -5.73 -2.74 17.09
N PRO A 209 -4.48 -3.23 17.05
CA PRO A 209 -3.65 -3.17 15.83
C PRO A 209 -4.27 -3.91 14.65
N VAL A 210 -4.92 -5.06 14.89
CA VAL A 210 -5.61 -5.82 13.83
C VAL A 210 -6.83 -5.07 13.31
N ALA A 211 -7.64 -4.48 14.19
CA ALA A 211 -8.78 -3.67 13.78
C ALA A 211 -8.34 -2.46 12.92
N LEU A 212 -7.31 -1.75 13.36
CA LEU A 212 -6.71 -0.66 12.60
C LEU A 212 -6.17 -1.14 11.24
N TYR A 213 -5.58 -2.33 11.21
CA TYR A 213 -5.12 -2.94 9.96
C TYR A 213 -6.28 -3.24 9.00
N ASP A 214 -7.40 -3.73 9.52
CA ASP A 214 -8.64 -3.98 8.76
C ASP A 214 -9.35 -2.68 8.32
N GLY A 215 -8.91 -1.52 8.81
CA GLY A 215 -9.47 -0.21 8.45
C GLY A 215 -10.48 0.35 9.44
N ASP A 216 -10.65 -0.26 10.62
CA ASP A 216 -11.45 0.34 11.69
C ASP A 216 -10.79 1.64 12.18
N CYS A 217 -11.59 2.68 12.33
CA CYS A 217 -11.15 4.02 12.72
C CYS A 217 -11.74 4.50 14.05
N VAL A 218 -12.48 3.63 14.76
CA VAL A 218 -13.13 3.94 16.03
C VAL A 218 -12.44 3.21 17.16
N LEU A 219 -12.18 3.93 18.26
CA LEU A 219 -11.58 3.36 19.44
C LEU A 219 -12.51 2.27 20.03
N PRO A 220 -12.04 1.03 20.24
CA PRO A 220 -12.86 -0.03 20.84
C PRO A 220 -13.43 0.37 22.20
N LEU A 221 -14.63 -0.09 22.51
CA LEU A 221 -15.24 0.11 23.82
C LEU A 221 -14.61 -0.86 24.83
N ALA A 222 -14.38 -0.38 26.05
CA ALA A 222 -13.79 -1.16 27.14
C ALA A 222 -14.70 -0.99 28.35
N ASP A 223 -15.74 -1.80 28.43
CA ASP A 223 -16.68 -1.90 29.53
C ASP A 223 -17.01 -3.38 29.79
N GLU A 224 -17.81 -3.67 30.82
CA GLU A 224 -18.17 -5.05 31.15
C GLU A 224 -18.89 -5.78 30.01
N ALA A 225 -19.63 -5.03 29.18
CA ALA A 225 -20.34 -5.58 28.02
C ALA A 225 -19.41 -5.85 26.82
N HIS A 226 -18.29 -5.13 26.72
CA HIS A 226 -17.31 -5.24 25.64
C HIS A 226 -15.91 -5.45 26.22
N PRO A 227 -15.60 -6.68 26.66
CA PRO A 227 -14.30 -6.98 27.26
C PRO A 227 -13.18 -6.82 26.24
N THR A 228 -12.05 -6.29 26.69
CA THR A 228 -10.83 -6.23 25.88
C THR A 228 -10.00 -7.49 26.06
N PHE A 229 -9.27 -7.89 25.02
CA PHE A 229 -8.44 -9.09 25.01
C PHE A 229 -6.97 -8.70 24.92
N PRO A 230 -6.29 -8.44 26.05
CA PRO A 230 -4.90 -8.00 26.02
C PRO A 230 -3.94 -9.15 25.69
N ALA A 231 -2.83 -8.78 25.05
CA ALA A 231 -1.74 -9.68 24.71
C ALA A 231 -0.40 -8.97 24.92
N VAL A 232 0.57 -9.68 25.50
CA VAL A 232 1.94 -9.20 25.69
C VAL A 232 2.78 -9.67 24.52
N TYR A 233 3.44 -8.73 23.86
CA TYR A 233 4.43 -9.01 22.83
C TYR A 233 5.69 -8.19 23.14
N GLN A 234 6.81 -8.87 23.31
CA GLN A 234 8.08 -8.29 23.79
C GLN A 234 7.89 -7.52 25.12
N SER A 235 8.21 -6.23 25.14
CA SER A 235 8.09 -5.35 26.31
C SER A 235 6.75 -4.60 26.39
N PHE A 236 5.82 -4.84 25.45
CA PHE A 236 4.60 -4.05 25.31
C PHE A 236 3.32 -4.87 25.51
N VAL A 237 2.31 -4.22 26.07
CA VAL A 237 0.93 -4.71 26.17
C VAL A 237 0.09 -4.12 25.05
N TYR A 238 -0.57 -4.99 24.28
CA TYR A 238 -1.49 -4.65 23.21
C TYR A 238 -2.91 -5.04 23.61
N PHE A 239 -3.92 -4.24 23.22
CA PHE A 239 -5.33 -4.49 23.53
C PHE A 239 -6.09 -4.87 22.26
N MET A 240 -6.70 -6.05 22.22
CA MET A 240 -7.49 -6.52 21.09
C MET A 240 -8.98 -6.40 21.35
N SER A 241 -9.76 -6.14 20.31
CA SER A 241 -11.22 -5.98 20.44
C SER A 241 -11.98 -7.30 20.47
N SER A 242 -11.37 -8.42 20.10
CA SER A 242 -11.98 -9.76 20.14
C SER A 242 -10.92 -10.85 20.31
N ALA A 243 -11.34 -12.01 20.82
CA ALA A 243 -10.48 -13.19 20.93
C ALA A 243 -9.93 -13.61 19.56
N ALA A 244 -10.78 -13.64 18.52
CA ALA A 244 -10.36 -13.97 17.16
C ALA A 244 -9.26 -13.02 16.64
N ARG A 245 -9.40 -11.70 16.88
CA ARG A 245 -8.36 -10.73 16.47
C ARG A 245 -7.07 -10.88 17.27
N ARG A 246 -7.15 -11.27 18.55
CA ARG A 246 -5.98 -11.60 19.36
C ARG A 246 -5.25 -12.82 18.80
N ASP A 247 -5.98 -13.85 18.40
CA ASP A 247 -5.38 -15.07 17.85
C ASP A 247 -4.74 -14.79 16.48
N SER A 248 -5.37 -13.96 15.64
CA SER A 248 -4.77 -13.45 14.40
C SER A 248 -3.51 -12.61 14.64
N PHE A 249 -3.49 -11.77 15.69
CA PHE A 249 -2.30 -11.02 16.09
C PHE A 249 -1.20 -11.94 16.61
N ALA A 250 -1.55 -12.95 17.41
CA ALA A 250 -0.62 -13.92 17.95
C ALA A 250 0.02 -14.80 16.85
N ALA A 251 -0.69 -15.04 15.74
CA ALA A 251 -0.17 -15.77 14.60
C ALA A 251 0.92 -15.00 13.84
N ASP A 252 0.73 -13.69 13.60
CA ASP A 252 1.72 -12.86 12.89
C ASP A 252 1.70 -11.39 13.38
N PRO A 253 2.41 -11.07 14.49
CA PRO A 253 2.40 -9.73 15.07
C PRO A 253 3.03 -8.69 14.13
N ARG A 254 4.13 -9.05 13.46
CA ARG A 254 4.92 -8.13 12.62
C ARG A 254 4.12 -7.60 11.45
N ARG A 255 3.25 -8.41 10.83
CA ARG A 255 2.33 -7.94 9.78
C ARG A 255 1.51 -6.71 10.21
N TYR A 256 1.08 -6.65 11.46
CA TYR A 256 0.26 -5.55 11.97
C TYR A 256 1.10 -4.39 12.52
N LEU A 257 2.33 -4.65 12.99
CA LEU A 257 3.22 -3.65 13.59
C LEU A 257 4.08 -2.92 12.55
N ASP A 258 4.60 -3.61 11.53
CA ASP A 258 5.51 -3.04 10.52
C ASP A 258 4.78 -2.15 9.50
N SER A 259 3.45 -2.22 9.45
CA SER A 259 2.64 -1.37 8.57
C SER A 259 2.62 0.06 9.09
N SER A 260 3.70 0.81 8.82
CA SER A 260 3.87 2.21 9.20
C SER A 260 2.73 3.12 8.69
N ALA A 261 2.04 2.71 7.62
CA ALA A 261 0.86 3.37 7.07
C ALA A 261 -0.42 3.22 7.92
N LYS A 262 -0.42 2.35 8.95
CA LYS A 262 -1.59 2.01 9.77
C LYS A 262 -1.32 2.08 11.28
N HIS A 263 -0.41 2.95 11.70
CA HIS A 263 -0.28 3.33 13.10
C HIS A 263 -1.57 4.00 13.62
N PRO A 264 -1.77 4.03 14.96
CA PRO A 264 -2.95 4.63 15.56
C PRO A 264 -3.08 6.06 15.13
N ARG A 265 -4.19 6.36 14.47
CA ARG A 265 -4.55 7.72 14.14
C ARG A 265 -5.02 8.42 15.42
N VAL A 266 -4.95 9.74 15.41
CA VAL A 266 -5.44 10.56 16.52
C VAL A 266 -6.87 10.15 16.86
N VAL A 267 -7.19 10.03 18.16
CA VAL A 267 -8.56 9.77 18.58
C VAL A 267 -9.41 10.98 18.17
N VAL A 268 -10.36 10.74 17.27
CA VAL A 268 -11.31 11.75 16.83
C VAL A 268 -12.67 11.38 17.42
N PRO A 269 -13.26 12.22 18.30
CA PRO A 269 -14.57 11.94 18.86
C PRO A 269 -15.64 12.00 17.78
N ILE A 270 -16.57 11.04 17.78
CA ILE A 270 -17.66 10.98 16.83
C ILE A 270 -18.75 11.96 17.26
N ARG A 271 -19.03 12.95 16.43
CA ARG A 271 -20.07 13.97 16.68
C ARG A 271 -21.13 13.83 15.61
N VAL A 272 -22.30 13.31 15.97
CA VAL A 272 -23.38 13.07 15.01
C VAL A 272 -24.71 13.61 15.53
N ALA A 273 -25.64 13.91 14.62
CA ALA A 273 -27.01 14.24 14.97
C ALA A 273 -27.96 13.33 14.20
N VAL A 274 -29.02 12.87 14.86
CA VAL A 274 -30.10 12.09 14.23
C VAL A 274 -31.37 12.92 14.29
N LEU A 275 -31.77 13.42 13.11
CA LEU A 275 -32.96 14.22 12.89
C LEU A 275 -34.02 13.39 12.16
N GLY A 276 -35.28 13.76 12.32
CA GLY A 276 -36.38 13.09 11.68
C GLY A 276 -37.72 13.42 12.34
N PRO A 277 -38.84 13.13 11.66
CA PRO A 277 -40.16 13.41 12.19
C PRO A 277 -40.44 12.60 13.48
N PRO A 278 -41.43 13.02 14.30
CA PRO A 278 -41.84 12.25 15.47
C PRO A 278 -42.26 10.83 15.05
N LYS A 279 -41.91 9.81 15.86
CA LYS A 279 -42.16 8.38 15.60
C LYS A 279 -41.42 7.78 14.37
N SER A 280 -40.41 8.47 13.82
CA SER A 280 -39.53 7.95 12.74
C SER A 280 -38.56 6.84 13.16
N GLY A 281 -38.29 6.67 14.46
CA GLY A 281 -37.27 5.75 14.97
C GLY A 281 -35.90 6.39 15.28
N LYS A 282 -35.78 7.73 15.18
CA LYS A 282 -34.55 8.48 15.49
C LYS A 282 -33.92 8.13 16.85
N THR A 283 -34.74 7.99 17.90
CA THR A 283 -34.27 7.67 19.25
C THR A 283 -33.70 6.26 19.37
N ALA A 284 -34.22 5.31 18.58
CA ALA A 284 -33.67 3.96 18.52
C ALA A 284 -32.29 3.96 17.85
N LEU A 285 -32.14 4.72 16.75
CA LEU A 285 -30.86 4.87 16.06
C LEU A 285 -29.83 5.59 16.93
N ALA A 286 -30.20 6.70 17.58
CA ALA A 286 -29.33 7.44 18.49
C ALA A 286 -28.92 6.62 19.73
N SER A 287 -29.86 5.84 20.30
CA SER A 287 -29.55 4.93 21.41
C SER A 287 -28.59 3.81 21.00
N ARG A 288 -28.71 3.30 19.77
CA ARG A 288 -27.79 2.30 19.23
C ARG A 288 -26.37 2.87 19.05
N PHE A 289 -26.24 4.09 18.54
CA PHE A 289 -24.96 4.81 18.49
C PHE A 289 -24.31 4.93 19.89
N ALA A 290 -25.10 5.27 20.91
CA ALA A 290 -24.60 5.36 22.27
C ALA A 290 -24.17 4.02 22.86
N LYS A 291 -24.90 2.93 22.57
CA LYS A 291 -24.59 1.58 23.05
C LYS A 291 -23.35 0.99 22.35
N ASP A 292 -23.34 0.98 21.02
CA ASP A 292 -22.35 0.25 20.23
C ASP A 292 -21.01 1.01 20.13
N LEU A 293 -21.03 2.36 20.15
CA LEU A 293 -19.82 3.20 20.05
C LEU A 293 -19.47 3.95 21.35
N GLY A 294 -20.33 3.86 22.38
CA GLY A 294 -20.08 4.47 23.70
C GLY A 294 -20.32 5.97 23.76
N LEU A 295 -20.96 6.54 22.73
CA LEU A 295 -21.25 7.97 22.63
C LEU A 295 -22.23 8.42 23.71
N VAL A 296 -22.17 9.70 24.06
CA VAL A 296 -23.19 10.30 24.92
C VAL A 296 -24.41 10.68 24.10
N ARG A 297 -25.55 10.01 24.33
CA ARG A 297 -26.84 10.41 23.75
C ARG A 297 -27.35 11.67 24.44
N LEU A 298 -27.63 12.71 23.67
CA LEU A 298 -28.13 13.99 24.16
C LEU A 298 -29.38 14.41 23.40
N SER A 299 -30.49 14.57 24.11
CA SER A 299 -31.64 15.35 23.65
C SER A 299 -31.67 16.68 24.41
N ALA A 300 -32.38 17.68 23.89
CA ALA A 300 -32.55 18.97 24.59
C ALA A 300 -33.07 18.78 26.03
N GLY A 301 -34.06 17.89 26.21
CA GLY A 301 -34.59 17.56 27.53
C GLY A 301 -33.61 16.80 28.42
N ASP A 302 -32.80 15.89 27.86
CA ASP A 302 -31.76 15.18 28.62
C ASP A 302 -30.67 16.14 29.09
N ALA A 303 -30.26 17.10 28.27
CA ALA A 303 -29.27 18.11 28.64
C ALA A 303 -29.76 18.98 29.81
N LEU A 304 -31.00 19.48 29.72
CA LEU A 304 -31.61 20.25 30.82
C LEU A 304 -31.68 19.41 32.10
N ARG A 305 -32.16 18.15 32.01
CA ARG A 305 -32.25 17.27 33.19
C ARG A 305 -30.89 17.02 33.84
N ARG A 306 -29.83 16.77 33.06
CA ARG A 306 -28.48 16.56 33.60
C ARG A 306 -27.97 17.81 34.31
N VAL A 307 -28.11 18.99 33.70
CA VAL A 307 -27.71 20.25 34.36
C VAL A 307 -28.47 20.47 35.68
N LEU A 308 -29.78 20.20 35.69
CA LEU A 308 -30.60 20.32 36.90
C LEU A 308 -30.33 19.24 37.96
N GLN A 309 -29.78 18.07 37.59
CA GLN A 309 -29.47 16.99 38.52
C GLN A 309 -28.03 17.10 39.04
N GLU A 310 -27.07 17.26 38.15
CA GLU A 310 -25.63 17.21 38.41
C GLU A 310 -25.07 18.59 38.79
N GLN A 311 -25.65 19.69 38.28
CA GLN A 311 -25.12 21.05 38.43
C GLN A 311 -26.09 22.05 39.08
N ARG A 312 -26.85 21.59 40.08
CA ARG A 312 -27.90 22.36 40.79
C ARG A 312 -27.49 23.75 41.28
N LYS A 313 -26.22 23.93 41.65
CA LYS A 313 -25.72 25.17 42.26
C LYS A 313 -25.35 26.25 41.24
N THR A 314 -25.31 25.93 39.95
CA THR A 314 -24.90 26.86 38.88
C THR A 314 -25.97 27.92 38.60
N SER A 315 -25.55 29.09 38.10
CA SER A 315 -26.47 30.14 37.64
C SER A 315 -27.39 29.63 36.53
N LEU A 316 -26.84 28.84 35.60
CA LEU A 316 -27.61 28.21 34.52
C LEU A 316 -28.75 27.34 35.04
N ALA A 317 -28.49 26.46 36.03
CA ALA A 317 -29.53 25.62 36.62
C ALA A 317 -30.61 26.46 37.33
N LYS A 318 -30.24 27.55 38.00
CA LYS A 318 -31.19 28.46 38.65
C LYS A 318 -32.07 29.18 37.64
N GLU A 319 -31.50 29.68 36.55
CA GLU A 319 -32.24 30.34 35.47
C GLU A 319 -33.23 29.36 34.80
N ILE A 320 -32.76 28.17 34.46
CA ILE A 320 -33.62 27.10 33.89
C ILE A 320 -34.77 26.78 34.86
N ASN A 321 -34.47 26.55 36.15
CA ASN A 321 -35.49 26.27 37.15
C ASN A 321 -36.48 27.43 37.31
N ARG A 322 -36.04 28.68 37.25
CA ARG A 322 -36.94 29.84 37.34
C ARG A 322 -37.99 29.82 36.22
N HIS A 323 -37.58 29.52 34.99
CA HIS A 323 -38.50 29.42 33.86
C HIS A 323 -39.44 28.22 33.97
N LEU A 324 -38.92 27.04 34.37
CA LEU A 324 -39.73 25.82 34.50
C LEU A 324 -40.73 25.89 35.67
N LEU A 325 -40.33 26.44 36.82
CA LEU A 325 -41.21 26.61 37.99
C LEU A 325 -42.32 27.64 37.73
N ALA A 326 -42.08 28.60 36.83
CA ALA A 326 -43.10 29.53 36.35
C ALA A 326 -44.08 28.90 35.33
N GLY A 327 -43.93 27.62 34.98
CA GLY A 327 -44.73 26.93 33.98
C GLY A 327 -44.36 27.27 32.52
N GLY A 328 -43.25 27.98 32.30
CA GLY A 328 -42.77 28.38 30.99
C GLY A 328 -41.87 27.35 30.32
N VAL A 329 -41.58 27.56 29.03
CA VAL A 329 -40.58 26.80 28.27
C VAL A 329 -39.20 27.40 28.47
N ALA A 330 -38.17 26.55 28.60
CA ALA A 330 -36.78 27.02 28.66
C ALA A 330 -36.40 27.74 27.35
N PRO A 331 -35.90 28.98 27.40
CA PRO A 331 -35.40 29.70 26.22
C PRO A 331 -34.32 28.89 25.48
N GLU A 332 -34.28 29.00 24.16
CA GLU A 332 -33.36 28.21 23.31
C GLU A 332 -31.89 28.49 23.65
N GLU A 333 -31.56 29.71 24.05
CA GLU A 333 -30.22 30.10 24.51
C GLU A 333 -29.80 29.29 25.76
N LEU A 334 -30.71 29.11 26.72
CA LEU A 334 -30.43 28.31 27.92
C LEU A 334 -30.30 26.83 27.59
N VAL A 335 -31.08 26.33 26.62
CA VAL A 335 -30.97 24.94 26.13
C VAL A 335 -29.60 24.70 25.49
N VAL A 336 -29.13 25.60 24.63
CA VAL A 336 -27.81 25.46 23.98
C VAL A 336 -26.68 25.55 25.01
N ARG A 337 -26.75 26.46 25.98
CA ARG A 337 -25.79 26.53 27.10
C ARG A 337 -25.80 25.27 27.96
N ALA A 338 -26.97 24.66 28.18
CA ALA A 338 -27.06 23.38 28.88
C ALA A 338 -26.39 22.25 28.08
N VAL A 339 -26.60 22.22 26.76
CA VAL A 339 -25.91 21.28 25.87
C VAL A 339 -24.40 21.48 25.93
N GLU A 340 -23.91 22.71 25.78
CA GLU A 340 -22.49 23.07 25.87
C GLU A 340 -21.87 22.56 27.19
N THR A 341 -22.56 22.80 28.31
CA THR A 341 -22.11 22.37 29.64
C THR A 341 -21.95 20.85 29.73
N VAL A 342 -22.90 20.09 29.18
CA VAL A 342 -22.83 18.62 29.18
C VAL A 342 -21.76 18.11 28.22
N LEU A 343 -21.48 18.84 27.13
CA LEU A 343 -20.44 18.50 26.17
C LEU A 343 -19.01 18.71 26.70
N MET A 344 -18.83 19.47 27.79
CA MET A 344 -17.54 19.64 28.47
C MET A 344 -17.10 18.40 29.27
N ASP A 345 -17.93 17.35 29.36
CA ASP A 345 -17.58 16.11 30.03
C ASP A 345 -16.37 15.40 29.36
N THR A 346 -15.58 14.67 30.15
CA THR A 346 -14.42 13.93 29.64
C THR A 346 -14.87 12.84 28.65
N ARG A 347 -16.02 12.21 28.90
CA ARG A 347 -16.56 11.16 28.04
C ARG A 347 -16.92 11.70 26.66
N THR A 348 -17.57 12.86 26.57
CA THR A 348 -17.90 13.52 25.30
C THR A 348 -16.65 13.97 24.55
N SER A 349 -15.60 14.41 25.27
CA SER A 349 -14.35 14.81 24.63
C SER A 349 -13.58 13.63 24.01
N VAL A 350 -13.62 12.44 24.62
CA VAL A 350 -12.88 11.25 24.13
C VAL A 350 -13.68 10.46 23.10
N ARG A 351 -14.96 10.19 23.37
CA ARG A 351 -15.83 9.35 22.53
C ARG A 351 -16.65 10.15 21.55
N GLY A 352 -17.11 11.32 21.97
CA GLY A 352 -18.07 12.14 21.25
C GLY A 352 -19.51 11.96 21.73
N TYR A 353 -20.45 12.41 20.91
CA TYR A 353 -21.86 12.52 21.25
C TYR A 353 -22.77 12.27 20.05
N VAL A 354 -24.02 11.90 20.35
CA VAL A 354 -25.10 11.81 19.37
C VAL A 354 -26.28 12.66 19.81
N PHE A 355 -26.68 13.64 19.00
CA PHE A 355 -27.91 14.38 19.23
C PHE A 355 -29.14 13.58 18.80
N ASP A 356 -30.13 13.48 19.67
CA ASP A 356 -31.40 12.81 19.42
C ASP A 356 -32.51 13.84 19.20
N GLY A 357 -32.86 14.10 17.94
CA GLY A 357 -33.89 15.05 17.56
C GLY A 357 -33.57 16.49 17.96
N PHE A 358 -32.31 16.90 17.89
CA PHE A 358 -31.86 18.28 18.14
C PHE A 358 -30.68 18.59 17.20
N PRO A 359 -30.59 19.79 16.61
CA PRO A 359 -31.51 20.92 16.68
C PRO A 359 -32.81 20.73 15.86
N CYS A 360 -33.89 21.40 16.29
CA CYS A 360 -35.21 21.35 15.66
C CYS A 360 -35.64 22.65 14.96
N SER A 361 -34.88 23.73 15.11
CA SER A 361 -35.16 25.03 14.48
C SER A 361 -33.87 25.70 14.02
N MET A 362 -33.97 26.58 13.02
CA MET A 362 -32.83 27.34 12.52
C MET A 362 -32.20 28.26 13.56
N ARG A 363 -32.96 28.75 14.56
CA ARG A 363 -32.38 29.55 15.64
C ARG A 363 -31.43 28.70 16.49
N GLN A 364 -31.82 27.48 16.84
CA GLN A 364 -30.97 26.52 17.57
C GLN A 364 -29.71 26.16 16.77
N VAL A 365 -29.83 25.95 15.47
CA VAL A 365 -28.68 25.69 14.57
C VAL A 365 -27.68 26.84 14.62
N LYS A 366 -28.16 28.09 14.50
CA LYS A 366 -27.30 29.29 14.56
C LYS A 366 -26.61 29.41 15.92
N LEU A 367 -27.33 29.20 17.02
CA LEU A 367 -26.78 29.24 18.38
C LEU A 367 -25.72 28.16 18.58
N LEU A 368 -25.98 26.91 18.18
CA LEU A 368 -24.99 25.83 18.26
C LEU A 368 -23.71 26.17 17.49
N THR A 369 -23.85 26.77 16.32
CA THR A 369 -22.72 27.19 15.48
C THR A 369 -21.91 28.30 16.14
N GLN A 370 -22.57 29.28 16.77
CA GLN A 370 -21.90 30.34 17.54
C GLN A 370 -21.09 29.81 18.72
N HIS A 371 -21.57 28.74 19.36
CA HIS A 371 -20.87 28.03 20.43
C HIS A 371 -19.83 26.99 19.91
N GLY A 372 -19.60 26.90 18.59
CA GLY A 372 -18.64 25.96 18.01
C GLY A 372 -19.07 24.48 18.08
N ILE A 373 -20.37 24.21 18.30
CA ILE A 373 -20.93 22.86 18.41
C ILE A 373 -21.52 22.46 17.07
N VAL A 374 -20.70 21.84 16.21
CA VAL A 374 -21.13 21.38 14.88
C VAL A 374 -20.99 19.85 14.79
N PRO A 375 -22.09 19.11 14.55
CA PRO A 375 -22.01 17.69 14.26
C PRO A 375 -21.27 17.42 12.94
N HIS A 376 -20.36 16.42 12.93
CA HIS A 376 -19.63 16.03 11.73
C HIS A 376 -20.53 15.37 10.68
N LYS A 377 -21.59 14.66 11.10
CA LYS A 377 -22.64 14.11 10.23
C LYS A 377 -24.02 14.28 10.85
N VAL A 378 -25.00 14.59 10.02
CA VAL A 378 -26.41 14.75 10.39
C VAL A 378 -27.23 13.74 9.61
N PHE A 379 -27.76 12.74 10.28
CA PHE A 379 -28.63 11.72 9.71
C PHE A 379 -30.08 12.18 9.74
N LEU A 380 -30.70 12.37 8.58
CA LEU A 380 -32.10 12.76 8.45
C LEU A 380 -32.93 11.55 8.03
N LEU A 381 -33.77 11.05 8.94
CA LEU A 381 -34.70 9.96 8.66
C LEU A 381 -35.92 10.49 7.90
N ASN A 382 -36.11 10.02 6.68
CA ASN A 382 -37.29 10.27 5.87
C ASN A 382 -38.28 9.10 6.02
N VAL A 383 -39.52 9.39 6.40
CA VAL A 383 -40.59 8.39 6.55
C VAL A 383 -41.89 9.02 6.06
N ASP A 384 -42.66 8.25 5.32
CA ASP A 384 -43.96 8.72 4.83
C ASP A 384 -44.94 9.02 5.97
N HIS A 385 -45.84 9.98 5.73
CA HIS A 385 -46.85 10.41 6.69
C HIS A 385 -47.75 9.28 7.18
N GLN A 386 -48.20 8.41 6.27
CA GLN A 386 -49.12 7.34 6.63
C GLN A 386 -48.47 6.36 7.61
N GLU A 387 -47.22 5.99 7.33
CA GLU A 387 -46.43 5.10 8.18
C GLU A 387 -46.18 5.71 9.57
N LEU A 388 -45.93 7.02 9.67
CA LEU A 388 -45.75 7.70 10.95
C LEU A 388 -47.02 7.68 11.81
N MET A 389 -48.19 7.81 11.21
CA MET A 389 -49.48 7.73 11.91
C MET A 389 -49.78 6.30 12.39
N ILE A 390 -49.44 5.29 11.59
CA ILE A 390 -49.53 3.87 11.97
C ILE A 390 -48.61 3.59 13.17
N ARG A 391 -47.34 4.00 13.10
CA ARG A 391 -46.37 3.86 14.21
C ARG A 391 -46.83 4.59 15.46
N GLY A 392 -47.40 5.78 15.32
CA GLY A 392 -47.97 6.56 16.42
C GLY A 392 -49.12 5.83 17.11
N THR A 393 -50.03 5.24 16.35
CA THR A 393 -51.15 4.45 16.86
C THR A 393 -50.67 3.19 17.58
N ASN A 394 -49.74 2.44 16.98
CA ASN A 394 -49.17 1.25 17.60
C ASN A 394 -48.43 1.58 18.91
N ASP A 395 -47.68 2.68 18.95
CA ASP A 395 -46.99 3.10 20.17
C ASP A 395 -47.98 3.55 21.25
N ARG A 396 -49.12 4.15 20.89
CA ARG A 396 -50.20 4.48 21.85
C ARG A 396 -50.75 3.22 22.54
N LEU A 397 -50.84 2.10 21.81
CA LEU A 397 -51.35 0.83 22.34
C LEU A 397 -50.37 0.11 23.26
N ARG A 398 -49.10 0.54 23.35
CA ARG A 398 -48.12 -0.06 24.26
C ARG A 398 -48.41 0.31 25.71
N THR A 399 -48.50 -0.72 26.55
CA THR A 399 -48.73 -0.63 28.01
C THR A 399 -47.45 -0.41 28.82
N ASP A 400 -46.29 -0.77 28.26
CA ASP A 400 -44.97 -0.64 28.90
C ASP A 400 -44.36 0.77 28.68
N LYS A 401 -45.01 1.80 29.20
CA LYS A 401 -44.50 3.18 29.16
C LYS A 401 -44.19 3.68 30.57
N PRO A 402 -43.00 4.29 30.79
CA PRO A 402 -42.63 4.83 32.09
C PRO A 402 -43.49 6.02 32.53
N TYR A 403 -44.18 6.69 31.60
CA TYR A 403 -45.08 7.82 31.86
C TYR A 403 -46.30 7.79 30.94
N VAL A 404 -47.44 8.27 31.46
CA VAL A 404 -48.64 8.50 30.67
C VAL A 404 -48.41 9.72 29.78
N MET A 405 -48.33 9.50 28.46
CA MET A 405 -48.10 10.55 27.47
C MET A 405 -49.41 10.87 26.73
N HIS A 406 -49.66 12.16 26.44
CA HIS A 406 -50.73 12.59 25.54
C HIS A 406 -50.36 12.26 24.07
N ASP A 407 -50.49 10.99 23.70
CA ASP A 407 -50.17 10.45 22.37
C ASP A 407 -51.43 10.34 21.49
N SER A 408 -52.28 11.36 21.45
CA SER A 408 -53.43 11.37 20.53
C SER A 408 -52.97 11.58 19.08
N ALA A 409 -53.75 11.07 18.12
CA ALA A 409 -53.47 11.27 16.70
C ALA A 409 -53.44 12.77 16.32
N GLN A 410 -54.28 13.58 16.96
CA GLN A 410 -54.31 15.03 16.79
C GLN A 410 -53.01 15.69 17.26
N VAL A 411 -52.50 15.32 18.45
CA VAL A 411 -51.23 15.85 18.98
C VAL A 411 -50.05 15.44 18.09
N LEU A 412 -50.06 14.21 17.58
CA LEU A 412 -49.05 13.75 16.64
C LEU A 412 -49.08 14.56 15.33
N ALA A 413 -50.27 14.81 14.78
CA ALA A 413 -50.44 15.61 13.57
C ALA A 413 -49.92 17.04 13.75
N VAL A 414 -50.21 17.68 14.89
CA VAL A 414 -49.69 19.03 15.22
C VAL A 414 -48.16 19.02 15.31
N LYS A 415 -47.58 18.05 16.02
CA LYS A 415 -46.11 17.92 16.12
C LYS A 415 -45.45 17.73 14.75
N LEU A 416 -46.10 16.97 13.87
CA LEU A 416 -45.60 16.67 12.54
C LEU A 416 -45.71 17.89 11.61
N ALA A 417 -46.78 18.67 11.74
CA ALA A 417 -46.92 19.96 11.05
C ALA A 417 -45.85 20.97 11.49
N CYS A 418 -45.59 21.10 12.79
CA CYS A 418 -44.52 21.95 13.32
C CYS A 418 -43.14 21.50 12.81
N TYR A 419 -42.87 20.19 12.82
CA TYR A 419 -41.63 19.64 12.30
C TYR A 419 -41.41 19.99 10.82
N ARG A 420 -42.42 19.80 9.96
CA ARG A 420 -42.31 20.10 8.51
C ARG A 420 -41.98 21.56 8.23
N LYS A 421 -42.50 22.48 9.04
CA LYS A 421 -42.22 23.91 8.89
C LYS A 421 -40.74 24.25 9.12
N GLU A 422 -40.10 23.58 10.08
CA GLU A 422 -38.72 23.85 10.47
C GLU A 422 -37.70 22.91 9.80
N SER A 423 -38.13 21.74 9.30
CA SER A 423 -37.23 20.70 8.79
C SER A 423 -36.47 21.12 7.55
N ASP A 424 -37.14 21.77 6.59
CA ASP A 424 -36.54 22.11 5.30
C ASP A 424 -35.45 23.18 5.45
N PRO A 425 -35.67 24.29 6.19
CA PRO A 425 -34.60 25.25 6.48
C PRO A 425 -33.38 24.61 7.16
N VAL A 426 -33.60 23.74 8.16
CA VAL A 426 -32.51 23.07 8.88
C VAL A 426 -31.75 22.10 7.97
N ALA A 427 -32.47 21.30 7.17
CA ALA A 427 -31.87 20.36 6.25
C ALA A 427 -31.07 21.07 5.14
N ASN A 428 -31.62 22.14 4.57
CA ASN A 428 -30.93 22.95 3.56
C ASN A 428 -29.65 23.57 4.12
N TRP A 429 -29.70 24.08 5.35
CA TRP A 429 -28.53 24.65 5.99
C TRP A 429 -27.39 23.63 6.19
N TYR A 430 -27.68 22.43 6.70
CA TYR A 430 -26.66 21.38 6.83
C TYR A 430 -26.19 20.81 5.48
N ARG A 431 -27.03 20.86 4.43
CA ARG A 431 -26.67 20.45 3.07
C ARG A 431 -25.71 21.44 2.42
N GLU A 432 -26.00 22.74 2.52
CA GLU A 432 -25.27 23.79 1.82
C GLU A 432 -24.01 24.23 2.59
N GLN A 433 -24.16 24.56 3.87
CA GLN A 433 -23.09 25.18 4.66
C GLN A 433 -22.03 24.18 5.13
N HIS A 434 -22.45 23.06 5.73
CA HIS A 434 -21.53 22.09 6.32
C HIS A 434 -21.37 20.79 5.52
N ARG A 435 -22.25 20.54 4.54
CA ARG A 435 -22.27 19.33 3.70
C ARG A 435 -22.25 18.03 4.50
N SER A 436 -22.85 18.08 5.69
CA SER A 436 -22.82 17.00 6.66
C SER A 436 -24.11 16.17 6.66
N LEU A 437 -25.12 16.57 5.86
CA LEU A 437 -26.41 15.89 5.78
C LEU A 437 -26.33 14.55 5.05
N CYS A 438 -26.82 13.49 5.69
CA CYS A 438 -27.01 12.16 5.14
C CYS A 438 -28.50 11.80 5.27
N GLN A 439 -29.19 11.61 4.14
CA GLN A 439 -30.59 11.21 4.15
C GLN A 439 -30.70 9.68 4.24
N LEU A 440 -31.56 9.21 5.14
CA LEU A 440 -31.81 7.80 5.37
C LEU A 440 -33.30 7.51 5.24
N ASP A 441 -33.65 6.43 4.54
CA ASP A 441 -35.02 5.98 4.39
C ASP A 441 -35.46 5.17 5.62
N GLY A 442 -36.24 5.80 6.50
CA GLY A 442 -36.70 5.22 7.75
C GLY A 442 -37.81 4.16 7.62
N THR A 443 -38.21 3.80 6.39
CA THR A 443 -39.08 2.64 6.11
C THR A 443 -38.30 1.32 6.05
N GLN A 444 -36.97 1.40 5.89
CA GLN A 444 -36.09 0.22 5.80
C GLN A 444 -35.86 -0.46 7.15
N SER A 445 -35.21 -1.63 7.10
CA SER A 445 -34.91 -2.41 8.30
C SER A 445 -33.95 -1.66 9.25
N LYS A 446 -34.14 -1.88 10.56
CA LYS A 446 -33.27 -1.30 11.61
C LYS A 446 -31.79 -1.65 11.42
N TRP A 447 -31.50 -2.80 10.82
CA TRP A 447 -30.15 -3.25 10.54
C TRP A 447 -29.51 -2.45 9.39
N LEU A 448 -30.21 -2.30 8.26
CA LEU A 448 -29.69 -1.58 7.10
C LEU A 448 -29.47 -0.09 7.39
N LEU A 449 -30.42 0.52 8.10
CA LEU A 449 -30.30 1.89 8.58
C LEU A 449 -29.07 2.09 9.48
N TRP A 450 -28.83 1.14 10.39
CA TRP A 450 -27.68 1.19 11.27
C TRP A 450 -26.37 1.03 10.50
N GLU A 451 -26.27 0.04 9.61
CA GLU A 451 -25.04 -0.22 8.87
C GLU A 451 -24.67 0.97 7.98
N THR A 452 -25.65 1.57 7.31
CA THR A 452 -25.46 2.77 6.48
C THR A 452 -25.01 3.96 7.33
N ALA A 453 -25.67 4.21 8.46
CA ALA A 453 -25.33 5.33 9.34
C ALA A 453 -23.94 5.13 9.98
N LEU A 454 -23.62 3.90 10.39
CA LEU A 454 -22.32 3.54 10.96
C LEU A 454 -21.20 3.69 9.92
N ALA A 455 -21.40 3.20 8.70
CA ALA A 455 -20.43 3.32 7.62
C ALA A 455 -20.11 4.79 7.31
N GLU A 456 -21.12 5.64 7.21
CA GLU A 456 -20.92 7.07 6.93
C GLU A 456 -20.26 7.81 8.11
N ALA A 457 -20.60 7.46 9.35
CA ALA A 457 -19.92 7.99 10.54
C ALA A 457 -18.44 7.54 10.61
N LYS A 458 -18.15 6.27 10.31
CA LYS A 458 -16.77 5.74 10.23
C LYS A 458 -15.99 6.42 9.10
N LYS A 459 -16.58 6.56 7.91
CA LYS A 459 -15.96 7.25 6.77
C LYS A 459 -15.55 8.68 7.13
N GLN A 460 -16.47 9.43 7.77
CA GLN A 460 -16.19 10.79 8.23
C GLN A 460 -15.06 10.82 9.27
N THR A 461 -15.09 9.91 10.23
CA THR A 461 -14.07 9.82 11.29
C THR A 461 -12.70 9.50 10.71
N ALA A 462 -12.63 8.54 9.78
CA ALA A 462 -11.40 8.17 9.07
C ALA A 462 -10.84 9.34 8.25
N HIS A 463 -11.71 10.13 7.62
CA HIS A 463 -11.32 11.33 6.87
C HIS A 463 -10.72 12.40 7.78
N ILE A 464 -11.38 12.72 8.91
CA ILE A 464 -10.85 13.69 9.90
C ILE A 464 -9.52 13.21 10.48
N GLN A 465 -9.41 11.91 10.80
CA GLN A 465 -8.16 11.32 11.27
C GLN A 465 -7.01 11.46 10.27
N GLN A 466 -7.29 11.23 8.99
CA GLN A 466 -6.32 11.40 7.91
C GLN A 466 -5.92 12.87 7.76
N TYR A 467 -6.87 13.80 7.86
CA TYR A 467 -6.61 15.23 7.87
C TYR A 467 -5.66 15.62 9.01
N VAL A 468 -6.00 15.29 10.26
CA VAL A 468 -5.16 15.62 11.43
C VAL A 468 -3.78 14.98 11.34
N TYR A 469 -3.70 13.73 10.87
CA TYR A 469 -2.43 13.04 10.68
C TYR A 469 -1.52 13.74 9.67
N ARG A 470 -2.08 14.21 8.55
CA ARG A 470 -1.31 14.92 7.51
C ARG A 470 -0.88 16.31 7.95
N VAL A 471 -1.76 17.06 8.60
CA VAL A 471 -1.46 18.40 9.12
C VAL A 471 -0.36 18.34 10.18
N ARG A 472 -0.37 17.36 11.09
CA ARG A 472 0.72 17.17 12.09
C ARG A 472 2.10 16.86 11.48
N ARG A 473 2.14 16.40 10.23
CA ARG A 473 3.36 16.12 9.47
C ARG A 473 3.72 17.22 8.48
N ASP A 474 3.03 18.37 8.54
CA ASP A 474 3.15 19.46 7.58
C ASP A 474 2.98 19.01 6.12
N THR A 475 2.10 18.04 5.89
CA THR A 475 1.71 17.55 4.55
C THR A 475 0.31 18.03 4.20
N ALA A 476 0.04 18.20 2.90
CA ALA A 476 -1.26 18.70 2.46
C ALA A 476 -2.39 17.70 2.70
N ALA A 477 -3.52 18.21 3.19
CA ALA A 477 -4.68 17.42 3.57
C ALA A 477 -5.93 17.89 2.83
N SER A 478 -6.78 16.96 2.41
CA SER A 478 -8.08 17.30 1.84
C SER A 478 -8.97 17.95 2.90
N ILE A 479 -9.65 19.03 2.53
CA ILE A 479 -10.64 19.69 3.39
C ILE A 479 -12.09 19.41 2.96
N ALA A 480 -12.28 18.54 1.97
CA ALA A 480 -13.60 18.09 1.55
C ALA A 480 -14.37 17.51 2.74
N ASP A 481 -15.65 17.85 2.88
CA ASP A 481 -16.54 17.36 3.93
C ASP A 481 -16.04 17.58 5.38
N MET A 482 -15.11 18.50 5.62
CA MET A 482 -14.59 18.81 6.97
C MET A 482 -15.48 19.78 7.78
N CYS A 483 -16.73 20.00 7.33
CA CYS A 483 -17.69 20.94 7.93
C CYS A 483 -17.21 22.40 7.99
N ILE A 484 -16.30 22.79 7.11
CA ILE A 484 -15.76 24.16 7.01
C ILE A 484 -16.80 25.07 6.36
N THR A 485 -17.05 26.22 6.97
CA THR A 485 -17.97 27.23 6.44
C THR A 485 -17.30 28.09 5.38
N ASP A 486 -18.08 28.68 4.46
CA ASP A 486 -17.54 29.59 3.45
C ASP A 486 -16.78 30.78 4.07
N ARG A 487 -17.28 31.30 5.21
CA ARG A 487 -16.61 32.38 5.94
C ARG A 487 -15.24 31.96 6.46
N GLU A 488 -15.14 30.78 7.07
CA GLU A 488 -13.87 30.23 7.55
C GLU A 488 -12.91 29.95 6.39
N PHE A 489 -13.44 29.40 5.30
CA PHE A 489 -12.68 29.13 4.10
C PHE A 489 -12.05 30.43 3.53
N LEU A 490 -12.85 31.48 3.38
CA LEU A 490 -12.38 32.78 2.89
C LEU A 490 -11.35 33.42 3.83
N ALA A 491 -11.51 33.30 5.14
CA ALA A 491 -10.60 33.87 6.12
C ALA A 491 -9.20 33.23 6.10
N ARG A 492 -9.10 31.98 5.65
CA ARG A 492 -7.85 31.20 5.60
C ARG A 492 -7.37 30.92 4.18
N LEU A 493 -7.86 31.68 3.20
CA LEU A 493 -7.42 31.58 1.80
C LEU A 493 -5.90 31.76 1.69
N GLY A 494 -5.29 30.90 0.89
CA GLY A 494 -3.87 30.99 0.57
C GLY A 494 -3.53 32.14 -0.39
N GLU A 495 -2.24 32.22 -0.71
CA GLU A 495 -1.62 33.22 -1.60
C GLU A 495 -2.25 33.24 -2.99
N TYR A 496 -2.74 32.09 -3.46
CA TYR A 496 -3.38 31.93 -4.77
C TYR A 496 -4.88 32.22 -4.77
N ARG A 497 -5.45 32.65 -3.64
CA ARG A 497 -6.88 32.93 -3.49
C ARG A 497 -7.72 31.74 -3.99
N GLN A 498 -8.64 31.95 -4.93
CA GLN A 498 -9.48 30.90 -5.50
C GLN A 498 -8.91 30.28 -6.79
N TYR A 499 -7.67 30.60 -7.17
CA TYR A 499 -7.02 30.03 -8.34
C TYR A 499 -6.27 28.74 -8.01
N CYS A 500 -6.19 27.84 -8.99
CA CYS A 500 -5.49 26.57 -8.81
C CYS A 500 -3.96 26.73 -8.84
N PRO A 501 -3.23 26.46 -7.74
CA PRO A 501 -1.77 26.60 -7.71
C PRO A 501 -1.06 25.57 -8.59
N VAL A 502 -1.61 24.36 -8.70
CA VAL A 502 -1.02 23.26 -9.48
C VAL A 502 -1.00 23.58 -10.97
N ARG A 503 -2.10 24.11 -11.52
CA ARG A 503 -2.21 24.48 -12.94
C ARG A 503 -1.31 25.67 -13.29
N LEU A 504 -1.25 26.65 -12.40
CA LEU A 504 -0.39 27.81 -12.57
C LEU A 504 1.09 27.39 -12.61
N GLN A 505 1.53 26.56 -11.67
CA GLN A 505 2.92 26.09 -11.62
C GLN A 505 3.28 25.11 -12.75
N ALA A 506 2.41 24.15 -13.08
CA ALA A 506 2.72 23.16 -14.11
C ALA A 506 2.63 23.73 -15.53
N HIS A 507 1.60 24.53 -15.84
CA HIS A 507 1.28 24.93 -17.21
C HIS A 507 1.25 26.45 -17.44
N GLY A 508 1.35 27.26 -16.38
CA GLY A 508 1.19 28.72 -16.47
C GLY A 508 -0.26 29.11 -16.75
N GLU A 509 -1.23 28.30 -16.30
CA GLU A 509 -2.66 28.51 -16.56
C GLU A 509 -3.36 29.07 -15.32
N LEU A 510 -4.03 30.22 -15.49
CA LEU A 510 -4.91 30.81 -14.49
C LEU A 510 -6.30 30.14 -14.56
N VAL A 511 -6.57 29.21 -13.66
CA VAL A 511 -7.87 28.55 -13.56
C VAL A 511 -8.58 29.02 -12.30
N ASP A 512 -9.62 29.84 -12.47
CA ASP A 512 -10.46 30.30 -11.38
C ASP A 512 -11.40 29.16 -10.93
N CYS A 513 -11.30 28.78 -9.66
CA CYS A 513 -12.12 27.74 -9.03
C CYS A 513 -13.28 28.35 -8.21
N SER A 514 -13.57 29.64 -8.36
CA SER A 514 -14.72 30.30 -7.72
C SER A 514 -16.06 29.79 -8.24
N GLU A 515 -16.12 29.40 -9.52
CA GLU A 515 -17.33 28.91 -10.19
C GLU A 515 -17.77 27.53 -9.69
N THR A 516 -16.83 26.77 -9.11
CA THR A 516 -17.17 25.54 -8.40
C THR A 516 -17.41 25.89 -6.93
N PRO A 517 -18.68 25.92 -6.47
CA PRO A 517 -18.98 26.21 -5.07
C PRO A 517 -18.41 25.11 -4.14
N GLY A 518 -18.05 23.96 -4.70
CA GLY A 518 -17.52 22.81 -3.99
C GLY A 518 -16.15 23.01 -3.30
N LEU A 519 -16.01 22.59 -2.04
CA LEU A 519 -14.72 22.31 -1.38
C LEU A 519 -14.18 20.90 -1.66
N ASN A 520 -14.79 20.16 -2.59
CA ASN A 520 -14.42 18.77 -2.92
C ASN A 520 -12.98 18.66 -3.43
N TYR A 521 -12.49 19.71 -4.10
CA TYR A 521 -11.13 19.79 -4.64
C TYR A 521 -10.25 20.77 -3.87
N ALA A 522 -10.58 21.05 -2.61
CA ALA A 522 -9.80 21.94 -1.78
C ALA A 522 -8.90 21.17 -0.81
N ALA A 523 -7.75 21.75 -0.50
CA ALA A 523 -6.79 21.21 0.45
C ALA A 523 -6.25 22.29 1.38
N GLU A 524 -5.85 21.88 2.58
CA GLU A 524 -5.08 22.68 3.50
C GLU A 524 -3.59 22.32 3.38
N PHE A 525 -2.75 23.36 3.42
CA PHE A 525 -1.31 23.22 3.62
C PHE A 525 -0.80 24.38 4.48
N ARG A 526 -0.09 24.06 5.57
CA ARG A 526 0.49 25.05 6.52
C ARG A 526 -0.52 26.09 7.03
N GLY A 527 -1.73 25.65 7.39
CA GLY A 527 -2.76 26.53 7.95
C GLY A 527 -3.57 27.33 6.92
N ARG A 528 -3.22 27.28 5.63
CA ARG A 528 -3.90 27.99 4.53
C ARG A 528 -4.65 27.02 3.61
N TYR A 529 -5.73 27.50 3.00
CA TYR A 529 -6.57 26.73 2.09
C TYR A 529 -6.33 27.07 0.62
N TYR A 530 -6.31 26.04 -0.21
CA TYR A 530 -6.10 26.13 -1.65
C TYR A 530 -7.17 25.32 -2.39
N LYS A 531 -7.76 25.90 -3.43
CA LYS A 531 -8.64 25.16 -4.35
C LYS A 531 -7.83 24.59 -5.51
N CYS A 532 -8.18 23.39 -5.93
CA CYS A 532 -7.64 22.75 -7.13
C CYS A 532 -8.74 22.67 -8.21
N ALA A 533 -8.34 22.75 -9.48
CA ALA A 533 -9.27 22.73 -10.61
C ALA A 533 -10.02 21.40 -10.76
N GLY A 534 -9.45 20.30 -10.24
CA GLY A 534 -10.02 18.98 -10.37
C GLY A 534 -9.34 17.93 -9.47
N PRO A 535 -9.78 16.66 -9.56
CA PRO A 535 -9.29 15.58 -8.71
C PRO A 535 -7.82 15.22 -8.99
N ASN A 536 -7.38 15.32 -10.25
CA ASN A 536 -6.00 15.01 -10.65
C ASN A 536 -5.03 16.06 -10.09
N GLU A 537 -5.41 17.33 -10.15
CA GLU A 537 -4.65 18.44 -9.58
C GLU A 537 -4.61 18.34 -8.05
N LEU A 538 -5.73 18.01 -7.41
CA LEU A 538 -5.77 17.77 -5.97
C LEU A 538 -4.82 16.63 -5.58
N ALA A 539 -4.82 15.50 -6.30
CA ALA A 539 -3.92 14.38 -6.02
C ALA A 539 -2.45 14.80 -6.08
N LYS A 540 -2.06 15.57 -7.10
CA LYS A 540 -0.70 16.14 -7.22
C LYS A 540 -0.38 17.08 -6.06
N PHE A 541 -1.32 17.92 -5.66
CA PHE A 541 -1.14 18.82 -4.52
C PHE A 541 -0.97 18.05 -3.20
N LEU A 542 -1.77 17.02 -2.98
CA LEU A 542 -1.72 16.19 -1.79
C LEU A 542 -0.42 15.37 -1.68
N ASP A 543 0.20 15.01 -2.81
CA ASP A 543 1.48 14.30 -2.86
C ASP A 543 2.68 15.23 -2.60
N GLY A 544 2.60 16.51 -2.99
CA GLY A 544 3.75 17.42 -2.91
C GLY A 544 3.42 18.91 -2.93
N ALA A 545 2.53 19.37 -2.04
CA ALA A 545 2.07 20.76 -1.98
C ALA A 545 3.18 21.81 -1.87
N ALA A 546 4.27 21.48 -1.17
CA ALA A 546 5.40 22.39 -1.01
C ALA A 546 5.95 22.90 -2.35
N LYS A 547 5.91 22.10 -3.42
CA LYS A 547 6.37 22.50 -4.77
C LYS A 547 5.47 23.55 -5.43
N PHE A 548 4.21 23.61 -5.01
CA PHE A 548 3.19 24.46 -5.64
C PHE A 548 2.94 25.76 -4.88
N VAL A 549 3.45 25.87 -3.65
CA VAL A 549 3.19 27.00 -2.73
C VAL A 549 4.50 27.69 -2.35
N PRO A 550 4.51 29.02 -2.11
CA PRO A 550 5.69 29.71 -1.62
C PRO A 550 6.26 29.06 -0.35
N PRO A 551 7.60 29.00 -0.19
CA PRO A 551 8.63 29.70 -0.97
C PRO A 551 9.18 28.94 -2.19
N LEU A 552 8.85 27.65 -2.38
CA LEU A 552 9.40 26.84 -3.49
C LEU A 552 8.68 27.06 -4.82
N ALA A 553 7.49 27.66 -4.77
CA ALA A 553 6.72 28.09 -5.94
C ALA A 553 7.50 29.08 -6.81
N THR A 554 7.62 28.78 -8.11
CA THR A 554 8.30 29.65 -9.08
C THR A 554 7.38 30.74 -9.64
N ARG A 555 6.11 30.40 -9.87
CA ARG A 555 5.07 31.32 -10.38
C ARG A 555 4.12 31.79 -9.28
N LEU A 556 4.19 33.06 -8.89
CA LEU A 556 3.24 33.67 -7.97
C LEU A 556 1.95 34.10 -8.71
N LEU A 557 0.88 34.30 -7.94
CA LEU A 557 -0.34 34.88 -8.51
C LEU A 557 -0.06 36.34 -8.93
N PRO A 558 -0.43 36.75 -10.16
CA PRO A 558 -0.31 38.14 -10.59
C PRO A 558 -1.12 39.11 -9.71
N THR A 559 -0.80 40.40 -9.78
CA THR A 559 -1.57 41.47 -9.12
C THR A 559 -2.98 41.56 -9.72
N ASP A 560 -3.91 42.18 -8.98
CA ASP A 560 -5.34 42.23 -9.34
C ASP A 560 -5.66 42.93 -10.68
N ASP A 561 -4.73 43.73 -11.20
CA ASP A 561 -4.83 44.42 -12.48
C ASP A 561 -4.44 43.51 -13.66
N LEU A 562 -3.65 42.47 -13.38
CA LEU A 562 -3.17 41.46 -14.32
C LEU A 562 -3.98 40.16 -14.23
N LEU A 563 -5.17 40.19 -13.61
CA LEU A 563 -6.10 39.06 -13.57
C LEU A 563 -7.30 39.33 -14.49
N PRO A 564 -7.64 38.40 -15.39
CA PRO A 564 -8.75 38.59 -16.30
C PRO A 564 -10.09 38.48 -15.56
N LYS A 565 -10.99 39.43 -15.77
CA LYS A 565 -12.30 39.52 -15.11
C LYS A 565 -13.42 39.37 -16.12
N LYS A 566 -14.38 38.47 -15.86
CA LYS A 566 -15.59 38.32 -16.67
C LYS A 566 -16.49 39.52 -16.44
N VAL A 567 -16.92 40.19 -17.51
CA VAL A 567 -17.77 41.39 -17.43
C VAL A 567 -19.10 41.13 -18.13
N LEU A 568 -20.20 41.42 -17.44
CA LEU A 568 -21.54 41.40 -18.02
C LEU A 568 -21.79 42.67 -18.85
N GLN A 569 -22.53 42.55 -19.94
CA GLN A 569 -22.82 43.66 -20.86
C GLN A 569 -23.45 44.90 -20.16
N SER A 570 -24.25 44.69 -19.11
CA SER A 570 -24.86 45.77 -18.31
C SER A 570 -23.81 46.61 -17.56
N ALA A 571 -22.75 45.97 -17.06
CA ALA A 571 -21.67 46.61 -16.30
C ALA A 571 -20.67 47.37 -17.19
N VAL A 572 -20.74 47.20 -18.51
CA VAL A 572 -19.88 47.94 -19.46
C VAL A 572 -20.33 49.40 -19.58
N ARG A 573 -21.64 49.68 -19.43
CA ARG A 573 -22.19 51.04 -19.56
C ARG A 573 -21.67 52.00 -18.49
N SER A 574 -21.33 51.51 -17.30
CA SER A 574 -20.79 52.31 -16.21
C SER A 574 -19.27 52.55 -16.31
N LYS A 575 -18.57 51.85 -17.22
CA LYS A 575 -17.10 51.92 -17.42
C LYS A 575 -16.70 52.68 -18.69
N PHE A 576 -17.57 53.54 -19.21
CA PHE A 576 -17.26 54.37 -20.36
C PHE A 576 -16.22 55.46 -19.99
N PRO A 577 -15.14 55.68 -20.78
CA PRO A 577 -14.93 55.31 -22.17
C PRO A 577 -13.83 54.22 -22.38
N MET A 578 -14.09 52.95 -22.06
CA MET A 578 -13.21 51.84 -22.48
C MET A 578 -13.59 51.32 -23.88
N GLN A 579 -12.64 51.30 -24.82
CA GLN A 579 -12.84 50.78 -26.17
C GLN A 579 -12.60 49.27 -26.25
N LEU A 580 -13.34 48.59 -27.14
CA LEU A 580 -13.12 47.17 -27.45
C LEU A 580 -11.80 46.99 -28.17
N HIS A 581 -10.91 46.19 -27.58
CA HIS A 581 -9.63 45.83 -28.17
C HIS A 581 -9.83 44.95 -29.43
N LEU A 582 -8.87 44.98 -30.35
CA LEU A 582 -8.98 44.36 -31.70
C LEU A 582 -10.28 44.71 -32.44
N GLN A 583 -10.86 45.89 -32.22
CA GLN A 583 -12.12 46.32 -32.87
C GLN A 583 -13.28 45.31 -32.70
N GLY A 584 -13.26 44.49 -31.64
CA GLY A 584 -14.29 43.48 -31.35
C GLY A 584 -14.09 42.12 -32.02
N TYR A 585 -12.96 41.87 -32.69
CA TYR A 585 -12.58 40.53 -33.16
C TYR A 585 -12.00 39.68 -32.04
N CYS A 586 -12.22 38.36 -32.13
CA CYS A 586 -11.76 37.41 -31.12
C CYS A 586 -10.22 37.22 -31.17
N PRO A 587 -9.47 37.53 -30.10
CA PRO A 587 -8.01 37.35 -30.07
C PRO A 587 -7.58 35.89 -30.22
N VAL A 588 -8.35 34.97 -29.62
CA VAL A 588 -7.99 33.55 -29.55
C VAL A 588 -8.09 32.85 -30.90
N THR A 589 -9.15 33.12 -31.68
CA THR A 589 -9.29 32.58 -33.03
C THR A 589 -8.22 33.15 -33.96
N PHE A 590 -7.86 34.43 -33.77
CA PHE A 590 -6.82 35.06 -34.57
C PHE A 590 -5.45 34.41 -34.34
N LEU A 591 -5.04 34.18 -33.07
CA LEU A 591 -3.78 33.51 -32.78
C LEU A 591 -3.79 32.03 -33.18
N SER A 592 -4.87 31.30 -32.88
CA SER A 592 -4.98 29.86 -33.23
C SER A 592 -4.98 29.64 -34.75
N GLY A 593 -5.54 30.57 -35.51
CA GLY A 593 -5.48 30.62 -36.97
C GLY A 593 -4.16 31.13 -37.55
N LYS A 594 -3.09 31.20 -36.74
CA LYS A 594 -1.75 31.69 -37.13
C LYS A 594 -1.77 33.12 -37.70
N GLN A 595 -2.61 33.99 -37.12
CA GLN A 595 -2.77 35.40 -37.49
C GLN A 595 -3.20 35.62 -38.95
N ARG A 596 -3.94 34.65 -39.52
CA ARG A 596 -4.45 34.74 -40.89
C ARG A 596 -5.74 35.55 -40.96
N TYR A 597 -5.99 36.13 -42.13
CA TYR A 597 -7.16 36.93 -42.42
C TYR A 597 -8.48 36.16 -42.23
N GLU A 598 -8.51 34.87 -42.58
CA GLU A 598 -9.71 34.02 -42.48
C GLU A 598 -10.09 33.66 -41.03
N ALA A 599 -9.16 33.83 -40.08
CA ALA A 599 -9.35 33.47 -38.68
C ALA A 599 -9.86 34.63 -37.80
N LEU A 600 -10.05 35.81 -38.40
CA LEU A 600 -10.66 36.97 -37.76
C LEU A 600 -12.18 36.81 -37.69
N VAL A 601 -12.65 36.28 -36.55
CA VAL A 601 -14.07 36.07 -36.28
C VAL A 601 -14.56 37.18 -35.34
N PRO A 602 -15.68 37.86 -35.65
CA PRO A 602 -16.26 38.85 -34.74
C PRO A 602 -16.73 38.17 -33.45
N GLY A 603 -16.41 38.76 -32.30
CA GLY A 603 -16.82 38.24 -30.99
C GLY A 603 -18.27 38.59 -30.64
N ASN A 604 -18.86 37.81 -29.74
CA ASN A 604 -20.18 38.05 -29.17
C ASN A 604 -20.10 39.07 -28.02
N LYS A 605 -20.97 40.08 -28.05
CA LYS A 605 -21.05 41.18 -27.07
C LYS A 605 -21.42 40.73 -25.65
N ASP A 606 -21.87 39.50 -25.47
CA ASP A 606 -22.17 38.91 -24.15
C ASP A 606 -20.95 38.21 -23.52
N LEU A 607 -19.92 37.92 -24.32
CA LEU A 607 -18.70 37.24 -23.90
C LEU A 607 -17.56 38.26 -23.80
N LEU A 608 -17.59 39.09 -22.75
CA LEU A 608 -16.60 40.14 -22.51
C LEU A 608 -15.67 39.79 -21.35
N VAL A 609 -14.38 40.08 -21.54
CA VAL A 609 -13.35 39.97 -20.49
C VAL A 609 -12.56 41.27 -20.42
N GLU A 610 -12.34 41.74 -19.20
CA GLU A 610 -11.49 42.88 -18.89
C GLU A 610 -10.11 42.39 -18.44
N TYR A 611 -9.07 42.94 -19.07
CA TYR A 611 -7.68 42.62 -18.75
C TYR A 611 -6.80 43.84 -19.07
N THR A 612 -5.92 44.28 -18.15
CA THR A 612 -5.04 45.45 -18.33
C THR A 612 -5.78 46.72 -18.80
N ASP A 613 -6.93 47.04 -18.18
CA ASP A 613 -7.80 48.16 -18.58
C ASP A 613 -8.24 48.16 -20.05
N ARG A 614 -8.34 46.98 -20.67
CA ARG A 614 -8.88 46.78 -22.01
C ARG A 614 -9.99 45.74 -22.01
N LEU A 615 -10.97 45.94 -22.90
CA LEU A 615 -12.09 45.01 -23.07
C LEU A 615 -11.87 44.12 -24.30
N TYR A 616 -11.95 42.81 -24.10
CA TYR A 616 -11.82 41.80 -25.15
C TYR A 616 -13.15 41.09 -25.38
N CYS A 617 -13.43 40.74 -26.63
CA CYS A 617 -14.66 40.09 -27.07
C CYS A 617 -14.33 38.72 -27.68
N PHE A 618 -15.14 37.68 -27.44
CA PHE A 618 -14.85 36.31 -27.86
C PHE A 618 -15.96 35.71 -28.71
N SER A 619 -15.62 34.85 -29.67
CA SER A 619 -16.58 34.15 -30.54
C SER A 619 -17.45 33.15 -29.78
N ASP A 620 -16.85 32.44 -28.83
CA ASP A 620 -17.43 31.31 -28.11
C ASP A 620 -16.86 31.22 -26.69
N GLU A 621 -17.52 30.46 -25.81
CA GLU A 621 -17.07 30.29 -24.42
C GLU A 621 -15.71 29.60 -24.32
N GLY A 622 -15.39 28.68 -25.24
CA GLY A 622 -14.09 28.01 -25.28
C GLY A 622 -12.95 28.99 -25.59
N ALA A 623 -13.16 29.91 -26.53
CA ALA A 623 -12.22 31.00 -26.79
C ALA A 623 -12.07 31.94 -25.57
N ARG A 624 -13.16 32.31 -24.91
CA ARG A 624 -13.11 33.10 -23.66
C ARG A 624 -12.28 32.39 -22.59
N ASP A 625 -12.50 31.10 -22.38
CA ASP A 625 -11.81 30.32 -21.35
C ASP A 625 -10.32 30.13 -21.68
N CYS A 626 -9.96 29.96 -22.95
CA CYS A 626 -8.55 29.96 -23.38
C CYS A 626 -7.85 31.27 -23.03
N PHE A 627 -8.51 32.41 -23.25
CA PHE A 627 -7.99 33.72 -22.87
C PHE A 627 -7.88 33.87 -21.35
N MET A 628 -8.91 33.48 -20.59
CA MET A 628 -8.89 33.53 -19.13
C MET A 628 -7.73 32.72 -18.52
N ARG A 629 -7.37 31.59 -19.16
CA ARG A 629 -6.25 30.74 -18.72
C ARG A 629 -4.89 31.37 -18.99
N LYS A 630 -4.69 32.00 -20.15
CA LYS A 630 -3.39 32.55 -20.58
C LYS A 630 -3.55 33.90 -21.27
N PRO A 631 -3.92 34.97 -20.55
CA PRO A 631 -4.16 36.27 -21.16
C PRO A 631 -2.86 36.88 -21.74
N GLU A 632 -1.71 36.55 -21.16
CA GLU A 632 -0.37 36.97 -21.61
C GLU A 632 -0.05 36.61 -23.08
N LEU A 633 -0.69 35.58 -23.63
CA LEU A 633 -0.48 35.17 -25.03
C LEU A 633 -1.26 36.02 -26.04
N TYR A 634 -2.31 36.71 -25.60
CA TYR A 634 -3.31 37.32 -26.49
C TYR A 634 -3.42 38.84 -26.38
N TRP A 635 -2.93 39.44 -25.28
CA TRP A 635 -3.16 40.86 -24.98
C TRP A 635 -2.43 41.85 -25.90
N ASP A 636 -1.29 41.46 -26.50
CA ASP A 636 -0.47 42.33 -27.36
C ASP A 636 -0.60 41.99 -28.86
N LEU A 637 -1.73 41.38 -29.25
CA LEU A 637 -1.98 41.08 -30.66
C LEU A 637 -2.30 42.36 -31.43
N GLN A 638 -1.73 42.47 -32.63
CA GLN A 638 -1.98 43.59 -33.55
C GLN A 638 -2.79 43.10 -34.75
N LEU A 639 -3.80 43.87 -35.15
CA LEU A 639 -4.60 43.55 -36.33
C LEU A 639 -3.80 43.77 -37.63
N PRO A 640 -4.00 42.94 -38.67
CA PRO A 640 -3.43 43.20 -39.98
C PRO A 640 -4.07 44.45 -40.61
N ALA A 641 -3.33 45.13 -41.50
CA ALA A 641 -3.78 46.37 -42.15
C ALA A 641 -5.09 46.21 -42.97
N LYS A 642 -5.43 44.99 -43.38
CA LYS A 642 -6.66 44.66 -44.12
C LYS A 642 -7.57 43.80 -43.24
N LEU A 643 -8.75 44.32 -42.93
CA LEU A 643 -9.77 43.64 -42.12
C LEU A 643 -10.85 43.00 -43.00
N PRO A 644 -11.47 41.90 -42.55
CA PRO A 644 -12.60 41.31 -43.25
C PRO A 644 -13.76 42.29 -43.32
N PRO A 645 -14.41 42.45 -44.50
CA PRO A 645 -15.57 43.32 -44.62
C PRO A 645 -16.66 42.83 -43.67
N LEU A 646 -17.19 43.74 -42.86
CA LEU A 646 -18.30 43.45 -41.95
C LEU A 646 -19.49 42.97 -42.78
N LYS A 647 -19.87 41.70 -42.60
CA LYS A 647 -21.07 41.13 -43.20
C LYS A 647 -22.28 41.71 -42.46
N ASN A 648 -22.72 42.89 -42.88
CA ASN A 648 -23.94 43.47 -42.37
C ASN A 648 -25.12 42.67 -42.94
N PRO A 649 -25.93 41.99 -42.11
CA PRO A 649 -27.14 41.35 -42.61
C PRO A 649 -28.01 42.43 -43.25
N THR A 650 -28.18 42.35 -44.56
CA THR A 650 -28.99 43.29 -45.30
C THR A 650 -30.40 42.73 -45.30
N ASP A 651 -31.38 43.50 -44.81
CA ASP A 651 -32.79 43.09 -44.89
C ASP A 651 -33.14 42.81 -46.36
N VAL A 652 -33.84 41.70 -46.59
CA VAL A 652 -34.27 41.30 -47.95
C VAL A 652 -35.10 42.42 -48.61
N THR A 653 -35.78 43.24 -47.82
CA THR A 653 -36.56 44.41 -48.25
C THR A 653 -35.72 45.60 -48.72
N LYS A 654 -34.43 45.64 -48.39
CA LYS A 654 -33.46 46.67 -48.84
C LYS A 654 -32.67 46.23 -50.07
N LEU A 655 -32.87 45.00 -50.55
CA LEU A 655 -32.30 44.57 -51.83
C LEU A 655 -32.98 45.34 -52.97
N PRO A 656 -32.25 45.73 -54.02
CA PRO A 656 -32.87 46.35 -55.19
C PRO A 656 -33.98 45.44 -55.73
N ILE A 657 -35.09 46.05 -56.17
CA ILE A 657 -36.24 45.35 -56.78
C ILE A 657 -35.72 44.34 -57.82
N PRO A 658 -36.28 43.11 -57.92
CA PRO A 658 -35.83 42.11 -58.90
C PRO A 658 -35.63 42.65 -60.31
N GLY A 659 -36.48 43.59 -60.73
CA GLY A 659 -36.34 44.29 -62.01
C GLY A 659 -35.06 45.14 -62.17
N TYR A 660 -34.51 45.72 -61.09
CA TYR A 660 -33.20 46.40 -61.14
C TYR A 660 -32.05 45.41 -61.27
N LEU A 661 -32.09 44.28 -60.56
CA LEU A 661 -31.08 43.22 -60.71
C LEU A 661 -31.17 42.58 -62.09
N GLU A 662 -32.38 42.39 -62.62
CA GLU A 662 -32.61 41.90 -63.98
C GLU A 662 -32.06 42.92 -65.00
N GLN A 663 -32.41 44.20 -64.90
CA GLN A 663 -31.95 45.22 -65.85
C GLN A 663 -30.42 45.49 -65.78
N THR A 664 -29.79 45.32 -64.62
CA THR A 664 -28.35 45.64 -64.44
C THR A 664 -27.43 44.43 -64.56
N LEU A 665 -27.85 43.25 -64.10
CA LEU A 665 -27.02 42.05 -64.10
C LEU A 665 -27.38 41.06 -65.21
N ALA A 666 -28.60 41.07 -65.76
CA ALA A 666 -28.99 40.07 -66.75
C ALA A 666 -28.13 40.15 -68.01
N ASP A 667 -27.79 41.35 -68.49
CA ASP A 667 -26.93 41.49 -69.67
C ASP A 667 -25.51 40.98 -69.40
N ALA A 668 -24.93 41.30 -68.24
CA ALA A 668 -23.59 40.85 -67.86
C ALA A 668 -23.54 39.33 -67.65
N LEU A 669 -24.55 38.76 -66.98
CA LEU A 669 -24.66 37.33 -66.74
C LEU A 669 -24.97 36.55 -68.03
N ARG A 670 -25.87 37.07 -68.88
CA ARG A 670 -26.17 36.48 -70.18
C ARG A 670 -24.90 36.41 -71.01
N ASN A 671 -24.15 37.51 -71.13
CA ASN A 671 -22.90 37.53 -71.87
C ASN A 671 -21.85 36.55 -71.30
N ALA A 672 -21.70 36.49 -69.97
CA ALA A 672 -20.77 35.57 -69.34
C ALA A 672 -21.17 34.09 -69.50
N MET A 673 -22.46 33.78 -69.39
CA MET A 673 -22.98 32.43 -69.60
C MET A 673 -22.91 32.00 -71.06
N THR A 674 -23.23 32.89 -72.00
CA THR A 674 -23.06 32.63 -73.44
C THR A 674 -21.59 32.39 -73.77
N ALA A 675 -20.67 33.19 -73.23
CA ALA A 675 -19.23 32.97 -73.39
C ALA A 675 -18.78 31.62 -72.81
N ALA A 676 -19.28 31.25 -71.62
CA ALA A 676 -18.97 29.97 -70.99
C ALA A 676 -19.53 28.78 -71.79
N ALA A 677 -20.75 28.91 -72.33
CA ALA A 677 -21.39 27.89 -73.15
C ALA A 677 -20.68 27.69 -74.49
N ASN A 678 -20.15 28.76 -75.09
CA ASN A 678 -19.38 28.69 -76.34
C ASN A 678 -18.00 28.05 -76.12
N PHE A 679 -17.29 28.45 -75.05
CA PHE A 679 -15.94 27.95 -74.79
C PHE A 679 -15.92 26.56 -74.12
N LYS A 680 -16.94 26.22 -73.33
CA LYS A 680 -17.06 24.98 -72.54
C LYS A 680 -15.82 24.71 -71.66
N PRO A 681 -15.54 25.59 -70.68
CA PRO A 681 -14.31 25.53 -69.89
C PRO A 681 -14.20 24.24 -69.09
N LYS A 682 -13.15 23.46 -69.37
CA LYS A 682 -12.74 22.33 -68.53
C LYS A 682 -11.32 22.57 -68.04
N TYR A 683 -11.20 23.00 -66.79
CA TYR A 683 -9.90 23.18 -66.16
C TYR A 683 -9.36 21.83 -65.66
N PRO A 684 -8.05 21.54 -65.85
CA PRO A 684 -7.42 20.35 -65.31
C PRO A 684 -7.74 20.10 -63.82
N PHE A 685 -8.15 18.88 -63.48
CA PHE A 685 -8.44 18.42 -62.11
C PHE A 685 -9.59 19.11 -61.35
N LEU A 686 -10.29 20.09 -61.92
CA LEU A 686 -11.50 20.67 -61.32
C LEU A 686 -12.77 20.02 -61.89
N SER A 687 -13.89 20.05 -61.15
CA SER A 687 -15.18 19.65 -61.69
C SER A 687 -15.64 20.59 -62.82
N GLN A 688 -16.55 20.11 -63.68
CA GLN A 688 -17.10 20.92 -64.77
C GLN A 688 -17.80 22.18 -64.22
N ASP A 689 -18.63 22.00 -63.19
CA ASP A 689 -19.36 23.10 -62.53
C ASP A 689 -18.42 24.14 -61.93
N ARG A 690 -17.35 23.69 -61.25
CA ARG A 690 -16.37 24.58 -60.62
C ARG A 690 -15.54 25.32 -61.67
N SER A 691 -15.20 24.67 -62.79
CA SER A 691 -14.50 25.31 -63.91
C SER A 691 -15.37 26.39 -64.58
N ALA A 692 -16.64 26.08 -64.79
CA ALA A 692 -17.61 27.03 -65.35
C ALA A 692 -17.85 28.23 -64.43
N ALA A 693 -17.99 28.00 -63.11
CA ALA A 693 -18.17 29.06 -62.13
C ALA A 693 -16.97 30.02 -62.08
N ILE A 694 -15.74 29.48 -62.10
CA ILE A 694 -14.51 30.29 -62.14
C ILE A 694 -14.44 31.10 -63.42
N TYR A 695 -14.72 30.48 -64.57
CA TYR A 695 -14.73 31.16 -65.87
C TYR A 695 -15.74 32.32 -65.91
N ILE A 696 -16.98 32.08 -65.45
CA ILE A 696 -18.01 33.11 -65.36
C ILE A 696 -17.56 34.25 -64.44
N GLY A 697 -16.98 33.92 -63.28
CA GLY A 697 -16.45 34.92 -62.34
C GLY A 697 -15.33 35.78 -62.93
N LEU A 698 -14.36 35.16 -63.61
CA LEU A 698 -13.27 35.86 -64.30
C LEU A 698 -13.79 36.73 -65.45
N HIS A 699 -14.73 36.21 -66.25
CA HIS A 699 -15.36 36.94 -67.35
C HIS A 699 -16.11 38.18 -66.84
N LEU A 700 -16.91 38.03 -65.78
CA LEU A 700 -17.63 39.15 -65.16
C LEU A 700 -16.66 40.23 -64.66
N ARG A 701 -15.53 39.85 -64.03
CA ARG A 701 -14.52 40.82 -63.57
C ARG A 701 -13.74 41.47 -64.71
N ALA A 702 -13.44 40.74 -65.78
CA ALA A 702 -12.70 41.23 -66.95
C ALA A 702 -13.49 42.26 -67.76
N TYR A 703 -14.81 42.12 -67.82
CA TYR A 703 -15.71 42.95 -68.63
C TYR A 703 -16.61 43.88 -67.81
N ASN A 704 -16.42 43.99 -66.49
CA ASN A 704 -17.21 44.90 -65.66
C ASN A 704 -16.96 46.37 -66.06
N PRO A 705 -17.97 47.12 -66.52
CA PRO A 705 -17.82 48.53 -66.91
C PRO A 705 -17.36 49.42 -65.75
N SER A 706 -17.76 49.12 -64.52
CA SER A 706 -17.48 49.93 -63.33
C SER A 706 -16.10 49.69 -62.70
N SER A 707 -15.32 48.72 -63.18
CA SER A 707 -13.97 48.46 -62.66
C SER A 707 -12.91 49.42 -63.25
N PRO A 708 -11.84 49.78 -62.52
CA PRO A 708 -10.73 50.54 -63.07
C PRO A 708 -10.08 49.84 -64.29
N ALA A 709 -9.55 50.61 -65.25
CA ALA A 709 -8.95 50.06 -66.48
C ALA A 709 -7.82 49.04 -66.20
N TYR A 710 -6.99 49.32 -65.20
CA TYR A 710 -5.95 48.41 -64.71
C TYR A 710 -6.53 47.06 -64.25
N THR A 711 -7.60 47.08 -63.47
CA THR A 711 -8.27 45.88 -62.95
C THR A 711 -8.86 45.05 -64.09
N LYS A 712 -9.51 45.69 -65.08
CA LYS A 712 -10.04 44.99 -66.25
C LYS A 712 -8.93 44.30 -67.04
N GLN A 713 -7.80 44.97 -67.25
CA GLN A 713 -6.66 44.39 -67.96
C GLN A 713 -6.02 43.22 -67.19
N LYS A 714 -5.90 43.33 -65.85
CA LYS A 714 -5.44 42.24 -64.98
C LYS A 714 -6.33 40.99 -65.14
N TYR A 715 -7.65 41.15 -65.05
CA TYR A 715 -8.58 40.02 -65.15
C TYR A 715 -8.75 39.48 -66.57
N ARG A 716 -8.56 40.30 -67.62
CA ARG A 716 -8.47 39.82 -69.00
C ARG A 716 -7.28 38.89 -69.19
N ARG A 717 -6.09 39.27 -68.70
CA ARG A 717 -4.92 38.39 -68.74
C ARG A 717 -5.15 37.07 -67.98
N LYS A 718 -5.77 37.13 -66.80
CA LYS A 718 -6.13 35.92 -66.03
C LYS A 718 -7.14 35.03 -66.76
N LEU A 719 -8.11 35.63 -67.47
CA LEU A 719 -9.08 34.89 -68.27
C LEU A 719 -8.41 34.20 -69.46
N GLU A 720 -7.53 34.91 -70.19
CA GLU A 720 -6.75 34.35 -71.31
C GLU A 720 -5.83 33.21 -70.84
N GLU A 721 -5.18 33.37 -69.69
CA GLU A 721 -4.35 32.33 -69.08
C GLU A 721 -5.19 31.10 -68.69
N PHE A 722 -6.37 31.33 -68.09
CA PHE A 722 -7.30 30.26 -67.74
C PHE A 722 -7.80 29.50 -68.98
N GLU A 723 -8.13 30.20 -70.07
CA GLU A 723 -8.51 29.59 -71.34
C GLU A 723 -7.37 28.77 -71.95
N ALA A 724 -6.13 29.29 -71.91
CA ALA A 724 -4.94 28.58 -72.37
C ALA A 724 -4.73 27.29 -71.57
N GLN A 725 -4.88 27.35 -70.24
CA GLN A 725 -4.76 26.18 -69.35
C GLN A 725 -5.86 25.14 -69.58
N CYS A 726 -7.09 25.56 -69.88
CA CYS A 726 -8.17 24.64 -70.26
C CYS A 726 -7.87 23.91 -71.57
N ARG A 727 -7.26 24.59 -72.55
CA ARG A 727 -6.90 23.99 -73.86
C ARG A 727 -5.78 22.96 -73.78
N ILE A 728 -4.98 22.94 -72.71
CA ILE A 728 -3.89 21.95 -72.52
C ILE A 728 -4.43 20.52 -72.61
N ILE A 729 -5.63 20.24 -72.10
CA ILE A 729 -6.24 18.89 -72.16
C ILE A 729 -6.47 18.45 -73.60
N GLN A 730 -7.01 19.34 -74.43
CA GLN A 730 -7.24 19.06 -75.85
C GLN A 730 -5.91 18.90 -76.59
N GLN A 731 -4.95 19.80 -76.35
CA GLN A 731 -3.63 19.74 -76.98
C GLN A 731 -2.84 18.48 -76.61
N LEU A 732 -2.95 18.01 -75.37
CA LEU A 732 -2.36 16.73 -74.94
C LEU A 732 -3.10 15.55 -75.56
N GLY A 733 -4.44 15.59 -75.62
CA GLY A 733 -5.24 14.57 -76.29
C GLY A 733 -4.85 14.36 -77.76
N ASP A 734 -4.62 15.45 -78.49
CA ASP A 734 -4.25 15.40 -79.92
C ASP A 734 -2.81 14.94 -80.16
N SER A 735 -1.91 15.18 -79.18
CA SER A 735 -0.47 14.90 -79.33
C SER A 735 -0.02 13.58 -78.68
N MET A 736 -0.81 13.03 -77.76
CA MET A 736 -0.52 11.75 -77.10
C MET A 736 -1.03 10.57 -77.93
N THR A 737 -0.11 9.84 -78.56
CA THR A 737 -0.43 8.58 -79.24
C THR A 737 -0.44 7.40 -78.26
N LEU A 738 -1.31 6.40 -78.49
CA LEU A 738 -1.40 5.17 -77.68
C LEU A 738 -0.09 4.35 -77.62
N LYS A 739 0.84 4.56 -78.58
CA LYS A 739 2.15 3.90 -78.61
C LYS A 739 3.23 4.85 -78.09
N TYR A 740 4.07 4.34 -77.19
CA TYR A 740 5.22 5.06 -76.64
C TYR A 740 6.22 5.45 -77.74
N LYS A 741 6.69 6.70 -77.70
CA LYS A 741 7.78 7.22 -78.54
C LYS A 741 8.91 7.73 -77.65
N GLU A 742 10.15 7.44 -78.04
CA GLU A 742 11.35 7.97 -77.40
C GLU A 742 11.39 9.51 -77.43
N PRO A 743 11.97 10.18 -76.40
CA PRO A 743 11.93 11.64 -76.25
C PRO A 743 12.38 12.43 -77.48
N SER A 744 13.38 11.94 -78.22
CA SER A 744 13.90 12.56 -79.44
C SER A 744 12.92 12.57 -80.63
N LYS A 745 11.88 11.74 -80.58
CA LYS A 745 10.86 11.57 -81.65
C LYS A 745 9.48 12.10 -81.25
N ARG A 746 9.38 12.79 -80.12
CA ARG A 746 8.13 13.39 -79.64
C ARG A 746 7.89 14.76 -80.28
N PRO A 747 6.62 15.19 -80.41
CA PRO A 747 6.32 16.57 -80.79
C PRO A 747 6.96 17.55 -79.79
N PRO A 748 7.63 18.62 -80.24
CA PRO A 748 8.41 19.51 -79.37
C PRO A 748 7.58 20.25 -78.30
N LYS A 749 6.26 20.38 -78.51
CA LYS A 749 5.34 21.01 -77.54
C LYS A 749 4.73 20.03 -76.53
N LEU A 750 4.93 18.72 -76.71
CA LEU A 750 4.31 17.69 -75.87
C LEU A 750 4.87 17.73 -74.44
N ASP A 751 6.19 17.71 -74.28
CA ASP A 751 6.81 17.66 -72.95
C ASP A 751 6.55 18.96 -72.16
N VAL A 752 6.55 20.12 -72.81
CA VAL A 752 6.22 21.43 -72.20
C VAL A 752 4.77 21.46 -71.71
N ASN A 753 3.82 21.00 -72.52
CA ASN A 753 2.40 20.96 -72.15
C ASN A 753 2.14 19.96 -71.01
N LEU A 754 2.91 18.87 -70.96
CA LEU A 754 2.79 17.83 -69.94
C LEU A 754 3.35 18.31 -68.59
N GLU A 755 4.47 19.01 -68.58
CA GLU A 755 4.98 19.69 -67.38
C GLU A 755 4.02 20.77 -66.87
N ALA A 756 3.45 21.58 -67.76
CA ALA A 756 2.45 22.58 -67.41
C ALA A 756 1.22 21.92 -66.77
N PHE A 757 0.69 20.84 -67.36
CA PHE A 757 -0.42 20.07 -66.82
C PHE A 757 -0.12 19.49 -65.43
N GLN A 758 1.09 18.98 -65.19
CA GLN A 758 1.47 18.45 -63.87
C GLN A 758 1.60 19.55 -62.81
N LYS A 759 2.09 20.74 -63.16
CA LYS A 759 2.15 21.89 -62.24
C LYS A 759 0.77 22.29 -61.75
N LEU A 760 -0.25 22.25 -62.61
CA LEU A 760 -1.63 22.56 -62.24
C LEU A 760 -2.21 21.62 -61.17
N LYS A 761 -1.69 20.38 -61.05
CA LYS A 761 -2.10 19.43 -60.00
C LYS A 761 -1.72 19.89 -58.60
N ARG A 762 -0.62 20.64 -58.43
CA ARG A 762 -0.14 21.13 -57.12
C ARG A 762 -0.88 22.39 -56.65
N GLN A 763 -1.63 23.05 -57.53
CA GLN A 763 -2.28 24.34 -57.30
C GLN A 763 -3.78 24.24 -56.95
N ILE A 764 -4.32 23.01 -56.86
CA ILE A 764 -5.76 22.75 -56.69
C ILE A 764 -6.29 23.26 -55.33
N ASP A 765 -5.43 23.27 -54.30
CA ASP A 765 -5.81 23.60 -52.90
C ASP A 765 -5.45 25.02 -52.46
N GLU A 766 -5.02 25.88 -53.39
CA GLU A 766 -4.74 27.30 -53.09
C GLU A 766 -5.93 28.20 -53.53
N PRO A 767 -6.86 28.56 -52.62
CA PRO A 767 -7.95 29.50 -52.94
C PRO A 767 -7.47 30.90 -53.33
N ALA A 768 -6.20 31.23 -53.07
CA ALA A 768 -5.57 32.49 -53.42
C ALA A 768 -5.41 32.71 -54.94
N LEU A 769 -5.27 31.66 -55.76
CA LEU A 769 -5.03 31.78 -57.21
C LEU A 769 -6.16 32.55 -57.93
N TRP A 770 -7.41 32.31 -57.51
CA TRP A 770 -8.61 32.81 -58.18
C TRP A 770 -9.15 34.09 -57.58
N THR A 771 -8.83 34.38 -56.31
CA THR A 771 -9.44 35.48 -55.54
C THR A 771 -8.55 36.73 -55.42
N SER A 772 -7.24 36.62 -55.68
CA SER A 772 -6.23 37.70 -55.51
C SER A 772 -6.03 38.65 -56.71
#